data_AF-A0A516G9H7-F1
#
_entry.id   AF-A0A516G9H7-F1
#
_cell.length_a   1.000
_cell.length_b   1.000
_cell.length_c   1.000
_cell.angle_alpha   90.00
_cell.angle_beta   90.00
_cell.angle_gamma   90.00
#
_symmetry.space_group_name_H-M   'P 1'
#
loop_
_entity.id
_entity.type
_entity.pdbx_description
1 polymer ?
#
loop_
_entity_poly.entity_id
_entity_poly.type
_entity_poly.pdbx_seq_one_letter_code
_entity_poly.pdbx_strand_id
1 'polypeptide(L)'
;MRRTPVLTACLALPLALSLLTPGASATPDPVEEGGDGASFFLTEPSSAAPEQVAMDVLRLKAGDYGVAAADLADLQVLSQHTSEHNGVTYVNLVQHHQGREVLGGVATVSVTKDGVVLHVAESLVPNLRKAGGTADLDAPDALDAAAGELNLAPQAARVTSTARGADQETVMTASRISGEEIPARLVWQPTEDGLRLAWELVIDEQGSDHLWQVMVDAESGETLDLQDWTDHHHASDFAGLARSPQAFDAAASRLLPASVANPDEFGTPTPVDDGSSYRVVAFPRESPNDGEHTLVSNPADSVGSPFGWHDTDGVPGAEFTITRGNNVSAGTDLDRNNQPDPGSQPDGGSSLTFDFDMDRSEHALNYKDAAVTNLFYANNVIHDVLYRYGFDEASGNFQMTNYTGEGTGGDPVRADAMDGAGVNNANFSTPARDGSAPAMQMYVWPGAQFGMPNGVTIGTGESAVTYDANFAFFTPAPTNAGLPGTPVVVEDSCSAFDAPGAIVVTARTNACSLNQQVSNAEAGGALAVVISHNEPMDPESPVPPRLSGSMATPVGIPAVSISQEDGVALRAQVADGATAASVHKISSHPGIRDGDYENGIIIHEYGHGVSNRLTGGLNINCLRGHEQMGEGWSDYLALTMLMDPAVDHPEEARGMGPYALFQDDRHGNGIRPRPYSRNMDIQPFTYDRIHTGGWLDGASLATPHGVGHAWAATLWDLNWDLIDKHGFSSNLYTDWDTAGNTRALQYVMDGLKMQGCEPGFVAGRDGILAASEALGGEDTCNVWAAFARRGLGYSAVQGTTNRDDNTEAFDVPPTCEAPGSGFQSPLSNTALTTVKAGSTTQIRFNLGGDLGADPLRAAHSPMVQEISCDTREPLQYSVTVAADGRNLSYAKGQQRYQLLWTPDTALAGTCQELILTLDDGTQHRADVRIVR
;
A
#
# COMPACT_ATOMS: atom_id res chain seq x y z
N MET A 1 67.84 -7.53 35.56
CA MET A 1 69.12 -6.77 35.43
C MET A 1 68.92 -5.67 34.40
N ARG A 2 69.62 -4.52 34.50
CA ARG A 2 70.01 -3.52 33.45
C ARG A 2 69.05 -3.29 32.24
N ARG A 3 68.69 -2.05 31.84
CA ARG A 3 69.19 -0.70 32.22
C ARG A 3 68.22 0.43 31.77
N THR A 4 68.24 1.53 32.51
CA THR A 4 67.66 2.89 32.24
C THR A 4 68.46 3.69 31.18
N PRO A 5 67.94 4.80 30.58
CA PRO A 5 67.73 6.15 31.20
C PRO A 5 66.29 6.74 31.01
N VAL A 6 65.67 7.60 31.85
CA VAL A 6 66.04 8.89 32.55
C VAL A 6 65.88 10.11 31.62
N LEU A 7 65.06 11.15 31.92
CA LEU A 7 65.33 12.28 32.85
C LEU A 7 64.06 13.03 33.40
N THR A 8 64.04 13.29 34.73
CA THR A 8 63.66 14.54 35.49
C THR A 8 62.40 15.41 35.19
N ALA A 9 61.76 16.12 36.17
CA ALA A 9 61.77 16.07 37.65
C ALA A 9 60.84 17.15 38.32
N CYS A 10 60.31 16.85 39.54
CA CYS A 10 59.93 17.79 40.64
C CYS A 10 58.79 18.81 40.42
N LEU A 11 58.04 19.35 41.40
CA LEU A 11 57.78 19.20 42.88
C LEU A 11 56.49 20.04 43.17
N ALA A 12 55.67 19.96 44.23
CA ALA A 12 55.52 19.21 45.51
C ALA A 12 53.98 19.00 45.74
N LEU A 13 53.38 18.26 46.69
CA LEU A 13 53.51 18.05 48.16
C LEU A 13 53.27 19.31 49.04
N PRO A 14 52.62 19.21 50.24
CA PRO A 14 51.70 18.15 50.75
C PRO A 14 50.56 18.63 51.71
N LEU A 15 49.84 17.65 52.31
CA LEU A 15 49.04 17.74 53.57
C LEU A 15 47.73 18.57 53.55
N ALA A 16 46.70 18.31 54.39
CA ALA A 16 46.51 17.33 55.47
C ALA A 16 45.02 16.92 55.62
N LEU A 17 44.74 15.90 56.44
CA LEU A 17 43.40 15.40 56.77
C LEU A 17 42.84 16.05 58.06
N SER A 18 41.55 16.41 58.07
CA SER A 18 40.82 16.78 59.31
C SER A 18 39.34 16.36 59.24
N LEU A 19 38.85 15.71 60.30
CA LEU A 19 37.44 15.31 60.47
C LEU A 19 36.59 16.48 61.02
N LEU A 20 35.27 16.47 60.78
CA LEU A 20 34.24 16.42 61.85
C LEU A 20 32.78 16.50 61.34
N THR A 21 31.94 15.59 61.87
CA THR A 21 30.47 15.66 62.10
C THR A 21 29.47 15.80 60.92
N PRO A 22 28.30 15.14 60.99
CA PRO A 22 27.18 15.30 60.05
C PRO A 22 26.21 16.41 60.48
N GLY A 23 25.41 16.94 59.54
CA GLY A 23 24.33 17.87 59.86
C GLY A 23 23.40 18.19 58.69
N ALA A 24 22.09 18.17 58.98
CA ALA A 24 20.96 18.71 58.20
C ALA A 24 20.75 18.26 56.75
N SER A 25 19.57 17.71 56.50
CA SER A 25 18.94 17.66 55.17
C SER A 25 18.64 19.08 54.66
N ALA A 26 19.06 19.38 53.45
CA ALA A 26 18.41 20.38 52.61
C ALA A 26 17.53 19.63 51.60
N THR A 27 16.29 20.08 51.41
CA THR A 27 15.48 19.70 50.25
C THR A 27 16.12 20.28 48.99
N PRO A 28 16.07 19.60 47.83
CA PRO A 28 16.24 20.32 46.57
C PRO A 28 15.08 21.34 46.48
N ASP A 29 15.42 22.59 46.17
CA ASP A 29 14.41 23.52 45.68
C ASP A 29 13.90 22.99 44.32
N PRO A 30 12.60 23.13 44.00
CA PRO A 30 12.12 22.75 42.68
C PRO A 30 12.79 23.64 41.64
N VAL A 31 13.44 23.01 40.64
CA VAL A 31 13.72 23.70 39.38
C VAL A 31 12.35 24.00 38.77
N GLU A 32 12.10 25.27 38.45
CA GLU A 32 10.94 25.62 37.62
C GLU A 32 11.19 25.04 36.23
N GLU A 33 10.46 23.99 35.87
CA GLU A 33 10.30 23.52 34.48
C GLU A 33 9.45 24.56 33.72
N GLY A 34 10.05 25.74 33.50
CA GLY A 34 9.60 26.67 32.47
C GLY A 34 9.92 26.03 31.13
N GLY A 35 8.90 25.46 30.50
CA GLY A 35 9.09 24.52 29.40
C GLY A 35 9.80 25.11 28.19
N ASP A 36 10.74 24.34 27.65
CA ASP A 36 11.00 24.34 26.21
C ASP A 36 9.75 23.78 25.53
N GLY A 37 9.14 24.55 24.63
CA GLY A 37 8.15 24.02 23.70
C GLY A 37 8.84 23.01 22.78
N ALA A 38 8.17 21.91 22.44
CA ALA A 38 8.78 20.78 21.73
C ALA A 38 9.47 21.21 20.43
N SER A 39 10.79 21.31 20.47
CA SER A 39 11.64 21.43 19.30
C SER A 39 11.77 20.05 18.67
N PHE A 40 11.29 19.89 17.43
CA PHE A 40 11.53 18.67 16.65
C PHE A 40 13.04 18.40 16.53
N PHE A 41 13.86 19.45 16.41
CA PHE A 41 15.31 19.34 16.43
C PHE A 41 15.83 18.83 17.78
N LEU A 42 16.42 17.64 17.77
CA LEU A 42 16.85 16.87 18.96
C LEU A 42 18.29 17.17 19.41
N THR A 43 19.03 17.99 18.64
CA THR A 43 20.45 18.33 18.82
C THR A 43 20.76 19.76 18.34
N GLU A 44 21.94 20.27 18.68
CA GLU A 44 22.53 21.48 18.07
C GLU A 44 23.15 21.18 16.69
N PRO A 45 23.34 22.20 15.81
CA PRO A 45 24.00 22.03 14.50
C PRO A 45 25.43 21.46 14.57
N SER A 46 25.77 20.65 13.56
CA SER A 46 27.02 19.88 13.52
C SER A 46 27.75 20.03 12.18
N SER A 47 29.04 19.66 12.19
CA SER A 47 29.87 19.52 10.99
C SER A 47 30.59 18.15 10.93
N ALA A 48 30.14 17.20 11.75
CA ALA A 48 30.43 15.79 11.55
C ALA A 48 29.55 15.24 10.40
N ALA A 49 29.95 14.11 9.82
CA ALA A 49 29.16 13.44 8.80
C ALA A 49 27.85 12.87 9.40
N PRO A 50 26.74 12.78 8.63
CA PRO A 50 25.42 12.38 9.15
C PRO A 50 25.43 11.07 9.93
N GLU A 51 26.18 10.06 9.47
CA GLU A 51 26.28 8.77 10.13
C GLU A 51 26.96 8.84 11.51
N GLN A 52 27.92 9.75 11.68
CA GLN A 52 28.54 10.01 12.98
C GLN A 52 27.57 10.76 13.91
N VAL A 53 26.80 11.71 13.40
CA VAL A 53 25.76 12.43 14.16
C VAL A 53 24.67 11.46 14.64
N ALA A 54 24.19 10.59 13.76
CA ALA A 54 23.18 9.57 14.05
C ALA A 54 23.66 8.56 15.10
N MET A 55 24.87 8.01 14.94
CA MET A 55 25.42 7.09 15.93
C MET A 55 25.72 7.75 17.28
N ASP A 56 26.12 9.03 17.31
CA ASP A 56 26.40 9.72 18.57
C ASP A 56 25.13 10.11 19.34
N VAL A 57 24.04 10.50 18.66
CA VAL A 57 22.77 10.78 19.37
C VAL A 57 22.19 9.50 20.01
N LEU A 58 22.18 8.38 19.27
CA LEU A 58 21.70 7.09 19.78
C LEU A 58 22.54 6.60 20.97
N ARG A 59 23.87 6.73 20.90
CA ARG A 59 24.76 6.32 22.02
C ARG A 59 24.69 7.26 23.22
N LEU A 60 24.43 8.56 23.01
CA LEU A 60 24.28 9.54 24.09
C LEU A 60 22.94 9.40 24.82
N LYS A 61 21.86 9.16 24.07
CA LYS A 61 20.47 9.02 24.56
C LYS A 61 20.02 7.56 24.72
N ALA A 62 20.95 6.59 24.73
CA ALA A 62 20.65 5.15 24.73
C ALA A 62 19.59 4.70 25.77
N GLY A 63 19.59 5.32 26.96
CA GLY A 63 18.61 5.00 28.02
C GLY A 63 17.22 5.58 27.80
N ASP A 64 17.06 6.56 26.92
CA ASP A 64 15.77 7.11 26.50
C ASP A 64 15.07 6.10 25.55
N TYR A 65 15.88 5.40 24.73
CA TYR A 65 15.51 4.29 23.83
C TYR A 65 15.48 2.90 24.52
N GLY A 66 15.37 2.85 25.86
CA GLY A 66 15.28 1.61 26.65
C GLY A 66 16.49 0.66 26.66
N VAL A 67 17.51 0.90 25.82
CA VAL A 67 18.69 0.04 25.62
C VAL A 67 19.90 0.45 26.45
N ALA A 68 20.87 -0.44 26.61
CA ALA A 68 22.18 -0.06 27.15
C ALA A 68 23.09 0.46 26.02
N ALA A 69 23.98 1.42 26.31
CA ALA A 69 25.08 1.78 25.39
C ALA A 69 26.04 0.62 25.06
N ALA A 70 25.90 -0.54 25.74
CA ALA A 70 26.56 -1.80 25.43
C ALA A 70 25.87 -2.63 24.34
N ASP A 71 24.58 -2.37 24.09
CA ASP A 71 23.75 -2.95 23.03
C ASP A 71 23.85 -2.12 21.73
N LEU A 72 24.39 -0.90 21.81
CA LEU A 72 24.69 0.01 20.67
C LEU A 72 26.20 0.10 20.34
N ALA A 73 26.96 -0.88 20.81
CA ALA A 73 28.42 -0.94 20.67
C ALA A 73 28.89 -1.40 19.27
N ASP A 74 28.00 -2.03 18.51
CA ASP A 74 28.20 -2.58 17.16
C ASP A 74 26.98 -2.18 16.31
N LEU A 75 26.65 -0.88 16.28
CA LEU A 75 25.72 -0.29 15.32
C LEU A 75 26.44 -0.07 13.99
N GLN A 76 25.81 -0.47 12.88
CA GLN A 76 26.34 -0.32 11.53
C GLN A 76 25.29 0.37 10.63
N VAL A 77 25.73 1.10 9.60
CA VAL A 77 24.83 1.69 8.61
C VAL A 77 24.38 0.59 7.65
N LEU A 78 23.08 0.38 7.55
CA LEU A 78 22.46 -0.49 6.54
C LEU A 78 22.36 0.26 5.21
N SER A 79 21.79 1.45 5.25
CA SER A 79 21.62 2.34 4.10
C SER A 79 21.61 3.81 4.53
N GLN A 80 22.03 4.70 3.63
CA GLN A 80 21.84 6.14 3.78
C GLN A 80 21.74 6.83 2.41
N HIS A 81 20.81 7.77 2.28
CA HIS A 81 20.66 8.63 1.12
C HIS A 81 20.31 10.05 1.58
N THR A 82 20.42 11.04 0.69
CA THR A 82 20.05 12.44 0.98
C THR A 82 19.07 12.94 -0.05
N SER A 83 17.86 13.30 0.36
CA SER A 83 16.82 13.85 -0.53
C SER A 83 17.25 15.23 -1.08
N GLU A 84 17.24 15.42 -2.40
CA GLU A 84 17.75 16.65 -3.04
C GLU A 84 16.91 17.90 -2.67
N HIS A 85 15.58 17.77 -2.59
CA HIS A 85 14.66 18.89 -2.41
C HIS A 85 14.74 19.55 -1.01
N ASN A 86 15.00 18.77 0.04
CA ASN A 86 15.06 19.24 1.43
C ASN A 86 16.49 19.25 2.02
N GLY A 87 17.38 18.39 1.53
CA GLY A 87 18.73 18.19 2.04
C GLY A 87 18.79 17.43 3.38
N VAL A 88 17.80 16.57 3.67
CA VAL A 88 17.83 15.64 4.80
C VAL A 88 18.53 14.35 4.38
N THR A 89 19.54 13.95 5.14
CA THR A 89 20.13 12.61 5.07
C THR A 89 19.39 11.68 6.04
N TYR A 90 18.86 10.59 5.51
CA TYR A 90 18.26 9.52 6.31
C TYR A 90 19.37 8.49 6.56
N VAL A 91 19.68 8.19 7.81
CA VAL A 91 20.70 7.20 8.19
C VAL A 91 20.00 6.03 8.85
N ASN A 92 19.94 4.91 8.15
CA ASN A 92 19.33 3.68 8.65
C ASN A 92 20.42 2.80 9.27
N LEU A 93 20.27 2.54 10.57
CA LEU A 93 21.24 1.85 11.40
C LEU A 93 20.67 0.52 11.88
N VAL A 94 21.48 -0.53 11.85
CA VAL A 94 21.14 -1.87 12.36
C VAL A 94 22.09 -2.27 13.49
N GLN A 95 21.53 -2.85 14.55
CA GLN A 95 22.31 -3.50 15.61
C GLN A 95 22.96 -4.78 15.08
N HIS A 96 24.23 -4.96 15.42
CA HIS A 96 24.92 -6.23 15.30
C HIS A 96 25.27 -6.79 16.69
N HIS A 97 25.33 -8.11 16.79
CA HIS A 97 25.91 -8.81 17.91
C HIS A 97 26.89 -9.88 17.40
N GLN A 98 28.14 -9.84 17.88
CA GLN A 98 29.20 -10.79 17.49
C GLN A 98 29.42 -10.88 15.96
N GLY A 99 29.21 -9.77 15.24
CA GLY A 99 29.36 -9.68 13.79
C GLY A 99 28.19 -10.24 12.96
N ARG A 100 27.00 -10.46 13.56
CA ARG A 100 25.74 -10.73 12.84
C ARG A 100 24.71 -9.70 13.19
N GLU A 101 23.84 -9.38 12.24
CA GLU A 101 22.69 -8.53 12.41
C GLU A 101 21.72 -9.07 13.49
N VAL A 102 21.00 -8.15 14.12
CA VAL A 102 19.89 -8.43 15.04
C VAL A 102 18.61 -7.98 14.36
N LEU A 103 17.76 -8.92 13.94
CA LEU A 103 16.55 -8.59 13.19
C LEU A 103 15.59 -7.77 14.05
N GLY A 104 14.92 -6.81 13.39
CA GLY A 104 14.10 -5.79 14.07
C GLY A 104 14.90 -4.74 14.85
N GLY A 105 16.20 -4.92 15.12
CA GLY A 105 17.05 -3.99 15.87
C GLY A 105 17.50 -2.78 15.06
N VAL A 106 16.56 -1.95 14.61
CA VAL A 106 16.73 -0.87 13.62
C VAL A 106 16.60 0.51 14.28
N ALA A 107 17.28 1.52 13.72
CA ALA A 107 17.00 2.93 13.98
C ALA A 107 17.20 3.78 12.71
N THR A 108 16.15 4.50 12.30
CA THR A 108 16.19 5.51 11.23
C THR A 108 16.39 6.88 11.85
N VAL A 109 17.48 7.55 11.49
CA VAL A 109 17.81 8.90 12.00
C VAL A 109 17.83 9.91 10.86
N SER A 110 16.94 10.90 10.95
CA SER A 110 16.85 11.99 9.97
C SER A 110 17.74 13.16 10.39
N VAL A 111 18.77 13.45 9.59
CA VAL A 111 19.77 14.51 9.85
C VAL A 111 19.67 15.58 8.76
N THR A 112 19.46 16.84 9.14
CA THR A 112 19.42 17.95 8.17
C THR A 112 20.81 18.29 7.62
N LYS A 113 20.85 18.97 6.47
CA LYS A 113 22.07 19.56 5.86
C LYS A 113 22.96 20.38 6.80
N ASP A 114 22.41 20.91 7.88
CA ASP A 114 23.12 21.70 8.90
C ASP A 114 23.62 20.81 10.08
N GLY A 115 23.58 19.48 9.90
CA GLY A 115 24.06 18.48 10.86
C GLY A 115 23.17 18.32 12.10
N VAL A 116 21.89 18.68 12.00
CA VAL A 116 20.92 18.63 13.11
C VAL A 116 20.07 17.36 13.00
N VAL A 117 19.94 16.60 14.08
CA VAL A 117 18.96 15.49 14.15
C VAL A 117 17.56 16.08 14.24
N LEU A 118 16.73 15.81 13.24
CA LEU A 118 15.33 16.23 13.14
C LEU A 118 14.36 15.18 13.68
N HIS A 119 14.66 13.90 13.48
CA HIS A 119 13.81 12.79 13.91
C HIS A 119 14.63 11.53 14.17
N VAL A 120 14.15 10.69 15.07
CA VAL A 120 14.66 9.34 15.35
C VAL A 120 13.46 8.43 15.55
N ALA A 121 13.31 7.43 14.68
CA ALA A 121 12.36 6.33 14.86
C ALA A 121 13.16 5.02 14.98
N GLU A 122 12.85 4.20 15.97
CA GLU A 122 13.71 3.09 16.38
C GLU A 122 12.94 1.94 17.05
N SER A 123 13.50 0.75 16.92
CA SER A 123 12.99 -0.53 17.43
C SER A 123 14.11 -1.35 18.09
N LEU A 124 15.02 -0.68 18.80
CA LEU A 124 16.30 -1.23 19.23
C LEU A 124 16.14 -2.32 20.30
N VAL A 125 16.71 -3.49 20.05
CA VAL A 125 16.63 -4.66 20.93
C VAL A 125 17.59 -4.51 22.13
N PRO A 126 17.11 -4.60 23.38
CA PRO A 126 17.94 -4.48 24.57
C PRO A 126 18.55 -5.83 25.01
N ASN A 127 19.62 -5.79 25.82
CA ASN A 127 20.26 -6.96 26.43
C ASN A 127 20.89 -7.97 25.44
N LEU A 128 21.47 -7.53 24.32
CA LEU A 128 22.01 -8.42 23.25
C LEU A 128 22.96 -9.50 23.80
N ARG A 129 23.66 -9.21 24.89
CA ARG A 129 24.56 -10.13 25.63
C ARG A 129 23.91 -11.39 26.23
N LYS A 130 22.58 -11.53 26.15
CA LYS A 130 21.85 -12.76 26.52
C LYS A 130 21.75 -13.78 25.38
N ALA A 131 22.15 -13.42 24.16
CA ALA A 131 22.04 -14.26 22.96
C ALA A 131 22.58 -15.69 23.13
N GLY A 132 21.89 -16.67 22.55
CA GLY A 132 22.21 -18.08 22.67
C GLY A 132 21.83 -18.93 21.45
N GLY A 133 22.27 -20.19 21.47
CA GLY A 133 22.23 -21.11 20.33
C GLY A 133 23.61 -21.32 19.70
N THR A 134 23.72 -22.34 18.85
CA THR A 134 24.89 -22.64 18.02
C THR A 134 24.44 -22.98 16.60
N ALA A 135 25.31 -22.75 15.61
CA ALA A 135 25.05 -23.16 14.24
C ALA A 135 25.52 -24.61 14.05
N ASP A 136 24.64 -25.54 14.41
CA ASP A 136 24.84 -26.99 14.26
C ASP A 136 24.27 -27.49 12.92
N LEU A 137 23.32 -26.74 12.32
CA LEU A 137 22.81 -26.94 10.95
C LEU A 137 23.52 -26.04 9.92
N ASP A 138 23.65 -26.51 8.68
CA ASP A 138 24.01 -25.68 7.52
C ASP A 138 22.79 -25.18 6.74
N ALA A 139 22.99 -24.28 5.77
CA ALA A 139 21.89 -23.66 5.03
C ALA A 139 21.04 -24.66 4.22
N PRO A 140 21.60 -25.71 3.58
CA PRO A 140 20.82 -26.82 3.05
C PRO A 140 19.95 -27.54 4.08
N ASP A 141 20.47 -27.89 5.26
CA ASP A 141 19.67 -28.53 6.32
C ASP A 141 18.55 -27.58 6.82
N ALA A 142 18.81 -26.28 6.89
CA ALA A 142 17.81 -25.27 7.24
C ALA A 142 16.74 -25.06 6.14
N LEU A 143 17.10 -25.18 4.86
CA LEU A 143 16.15 -25.11 3.75
C LEU A 143 15.24 -26.35 3.67
N ASP A 144 15.78 -27.54 3.97
CA ASP A 144 14.95 -28.76 4.09
C ASP A 144 13.95 -28.65 5.27
N ALA A 145 14.29 -27.91 6.34
CA ALA A 145 13.35 -27.58 7.43
C ALA A 145 12.29 -26.54 7.00
N ALA A 146 12.71 -25.41 6.41
CA ALA A 146 11.79 -24.37 5.91
C ALA A 146 10.79 -24.91 4.88
N ALA A 147 11.26 -25.71 3.93
CA ALA A 147 10.40 -26.39 2.95
C ALA A 147 9.43 -27.38 3.60
N GLY A 148 9.79 -27.96 4.76
CA GLY A 148 8.91 -28.81 5.55
C GLY A 148 7.74 -28.05 6.18
N GLU A 149 8.00 -26.87 6.74
CA GLU A 149 6.95 -26.00 7.32
C GLU A 149 6.02 -25.44 6.25
N LEU A 150 6.60 -24.97 5.12
CA LEU A 150 5.86 -24.51 3.94
C LEU A 150 5.13 -25.64 3.18
N ASN A 151 5.25 -26.90 3.61
CA ASN A 151 4.67 -28.09 2.95
C ASN A 151 5.13 -28.29 1.49
N LEU A 152 6.24 -27.66 1.09
CA LEU A 152 6.86 -27.79 -0.22
C LEU A 152 7.49 -29.19 -0.37
N ALA A 153 7.78 -29.59 -1.61
CA ALA A 153 8.33 -30.90 -1.92
C ALA A 153 9.84 -30.82 -2.19
N PRO A 154 10.72 -30.90 -1.16
CA PRO A 154 12.13 -30.60 -1.31
C PRO A 154 12.83 -31.51 -2.33
N GLN A 155 13.60 -30.86 -3.20
CA GLN A 155 14.63 -31.50 -4.01
C GLN A 155 15.98 -30.95 -3.55
N ALA A 156 16.91 -31.86 -3.23
CA ALA A 156 18.20 -31.56 -2.59
C ALA A 156 18.85 -30.26 -3.10
N ALA A 157 18.96 -29.29 -2.19
CA ALA A 157 19.45 -27.95 -2.48
C ALA A 157 20.87 -27.96 -3.05
N ARG A 158 21.13 -27.09 -4.03
CA ARG A 158 22.45 -26.89 -4.61
C ARG A 158 22.98 -25.51 -4.23
N VAL A 159 23.90 -25.48 -3.27
CA VAL A 159 24.73 -24.31 -2.97
C VAL A 159 25.46 -23.84 -4.24
N THR A 160 25.30 -22.57 -4.59
CA THR A 160 26.00 -21.88 -5.69
C THR A 160 27.17 -21.06 -5.15
N SER A 161 27.03 -20.44 -3.98
CA SER A 161 28.12 -19.74 -3.26
C SER A 161 27.96 -19.78 -1.73
N THR A 162 29.08 -19.59 -1.01
CA THR A 162 29.11 -19.45 0.47
C THR A 162 30.22 -18.48 0.87
N ALA A 163 29.89 -17.49 1.70
CA ALA A 163 30.80 -16.52 2.28
C ALA A 163 31.64 -17.11 3.43
N ARG A 164 32.51 -16.28 4.02
CA ARG A 164 33.34 -16.65 5.18
C ARG A 164 33.22 -15.63 6.33
N GLY A 165 32.12 -14.88 6.36
CA GLY A 165 31.79 -13.98 7.45
C GLY A 165 31.25 -14.72 8.66
N ALA A 166 30.55 -14.00 9.53
CA ALA A 166 29.89 -14.59 10.70
C ALA A 166 28.47 -15.03 10.34
N ASP A 167 27.78 -14.20 9.57
CA ASP A 167 26.69 -14.46 8.63
C ASP A 167 26.74 -15.85 7.95
N GLN A 168 27.89 -16.27 7.40
CA GLN A 168 27.98 -17.42 6.49
C GLN A 168 26.98 -17.34 5.31
N GLU A 169 26.79 -16.14 4.74
CA GLU A 169 25.89 -15.91 3.59
C GLU A 169 26.06 -17.01 2.53
N THR A 170 24.97 -17.71 2.20
CA THR A 170 24.97 -18.87 1.32
C THR A 170 23.84 -18.72 0.32
N VAL A 171 24.17 -18.85 -0.97
CA VAL A 171 23.21 -18.79 -2.06
C VAL A 171 22.98 -20.20 -2.60
N MET A 172 21.72 -20.55 -2.83
CA MET A 172 21.28 -21.90 -3.18
C MET A 172 20.33 -21.89 -4.37
N THR A 173 20.19 -23.04 -5.03
CA THR A 173 19.16 -23.29 -6.05
C THR A 173 18.43 -24.58 -5.73
N ALA A 174 17.10 -24.56 -5.74
CA ALA A 174 16.25 -25.71 -5.41
C ALA A 174 14.99 -25.74 -6.29
N SER A 175 15.09 -26.37 -7.47
CA SER A 175 13.96 -26.54 -8.39
C SER A 175 12.80 -27.28 -7.70
N ARG A 176 11.56 -26.82 -7.90
CA ARG A 176 10.31 -27.18 -7.16
C ARG A 176 10.15 -26.55 -5.77
N ILE A 177 11.10 -25.73 -5.33
CA ILE A 177 10.90 -24.80 -4.22
C ILE A 177 10.83 -23.39 -4.81
N SER A 178 11.85 -22.99 -5.58
CA SER A 178 11.90 -21.69 -6.26
C SER A 178 12.32 -21.80 -7.72
N GLY A 179 11.94 -20.80 -8.52
CA GLY A 179 12.53 -20.54 -9.83
C GLY A 179 13.89 -19.84 -9.76
N GLU A 180 14.10 -19.04 -8.71
CA GLU A 180 15.24 -18.13 -8.53
C GLU A 180 16.34 -18.69 -7.62
N GLU A 181 17.38 -17.90 -7.36
CA GLU A 181 18.37 -18.21 -6.31
C GLU A 181 17.80 -17.89 -4.91
N ILE A 182 17.93 -18.84 -3.98
CA ILE A 182 17.52 -18.75 -2.58
C ILE A 182 18.72 -18.28 -1.74
N PRO A 183 18.75 -17.03 -1.25
CA PRO A 183 19.75 -16.58 -0.30
C PRO A 183 19.40 -17.06 1.13
N ALA A 184 20.44 -17.36 1.91
CA ALA A 184 20.33 -17.66 3.33
C ALA A 184 21.51 -17.10 4.13
N ARG A 185 21.30 -16.63 5.36
CA ARG A 185 22.36 -16.11 6.25
C ARG A 185 22.04 -16.32 7.73
N LEU A 186 23.08 -16.38 8.57
CA LEU A 186 22.93 -16.45 10.03
C LEU A 186 22.70 -15.06 10.65
N VAL A 187 21.62 -14.94 11.39
CA VAL A 187 21.12 -13.74 12.06
C VAL A 187 20.84 -14.01 13.54
N TRP A 188 20.63 -12.96 14.32
CA TRP A 188 20.01 -13.07 15.64
C TRP A 188 18.52 -12.72 15.56
N GLN A 189 17.66 -13.72 15.76
CA GLN A 189 16.21 -13.55 15.82
C GLN A 189 15.77 -13.25 17.27
N PRO A 190 14.99 -12.17 17.52
CA PRO A 190 14.33 -11.95 18.81
C PRO A 190 13.22 -12.97 19.08
N THR A 191 13.15 -13.46 20.33
CA THR A 191 12.05 -14.26 20.87
C THR A 191 11.73 -13.82 22.30
N GLU A 192 10.64 -14.32 22.91
CA GLU A 192 10.27 -14.01 24.30
C GLU A 192 11.39 -14.31 25.33
N ASP A 193 12.21 -15.34 25.08
CA ASP A 193 13.32 -15.74 25.95
C ASP A 193 14.63 -14.96 25.67
N GLY A 194 14.71 -14.22 24.56
CA GLY A 194 15.86 -13.42 24.13
C GLY A 194 16.28 -13.68 22.68
N LEU A 195 17.54 -13.43 22.34
CA LEU A 195 18.05 -13.68 20.98
C LEU A 195 18.43 -15.15 20.78
N ARG A 196 17.87 -15.77 19.73
CA ARG A 196 18.31 -17.07 19.20
C ARG A 196 19.14 -16.89 17.93
N LEU A 197 20.10 -17.77 17.71
CA LEU A 197 20.86 -17.83 16.45
C LEU A 197 20.03 -18.59 15.41
N ALA A 198 19.70 -17.93 14.29
CA ALA A 198 18.83 -18.48 13.25
C ALA A 198 19.48 -18.38 11.87
N TRP A 199 19.11 -19.29 10.96
CA TRP A 199 19.22 -19.07 9.52
C TRP A 199 17.97 -18.31 9.05
N GLU A 200 18.18 -17.12 8.51
CA GLU A 200 17.23 -16.47 7.61
C GLU A 200 17.33 -17.14 6.23
N LEU A 201 16.20 -17.37 5.57
CA LEU A 201 16.07 -17.77 4.16
C LEU A 201 15.01 -16.92 3.47
N VAL A 202 15.21 -16.59 2.19
CA VAL A 202 14.19 -15.95 1.33
C VAL A 202 13.84 -16.87 0.15
N ILE A 203 12.55 -17.11 -0.10
CA ILE A 203 12.05 -18.11 -1.06
C ILE A 203 10.87 -17.54 -1.88
N ASP A 204 11.13 -17.19 -3.14
CA ASP A 204 10.10 -16.96 -4.18
C ASP A 204 9.48 -18.32 -4.55
N GLU A 205 8.19 -18.56 -4.25
CA GLU A 205 7.58 -19.89 -4.34
C GLU A 205 7.20 -20.30 -5.78
N GLN A 206 7.79 -21.39 -6.28
CA GLN A 206 7.56 -21.83 -7.66
C GLN A 206 6.11 -22.28 -7.93
N GLY A 207 5.35 -21.43 -8.62
CA GLY A 207 3.96 -21.69 -9.04
C GLY A 207 2.90 -21.17 -8.06
N SER A 208 3.31 -20.24 -7.21
CA SER A 208 2.50 -19.43 -6.29
C SER A 208 2.98 -17.96 -6.37
N ASP A 209 2.14 -17.12 -5.82
CA ASP A 209 2.29 -15.70 -5.50
C ASP A 209 3.14 -15.41 -4.25
N HIS A 210 3.50 -16.39 -3.42
CA HIS A 210 4.19 -16.16 -2.14
C HIS A 210 5.70 -15.85 -2.26
N LEU A 211 6.18 -14.90 -1.45
CA LEU A 211 7.60 -14.57 -1.28
C LEU A 211 7.98 -14.71 0.20
N TRP A 212 8.38 -15.91 0.60
CA TRP A 212 8.59 -16.25 2.01
C TRP A 212 9.92 -15.76 2.57
N GLN A 213 9.89 -15.09 3.72
CA GLN A 213 11.02 -14.95 4.65
C GLN A 213 10.85 -15.96 5.80
N VAL A 214 11.82 -16.85 6.01
CA VAL A 214 11.76 -17.90 7.03
C VAL A 214 12.94 -17.82 7.99
N MET A 215 12.67 -17.85 9.30
CA MET A 215 13.70 -17.93 10.35
C MET A 215 13.73 -19.33 10.95
N VAL A 216 14.81 -20.08 10.70
CA VAL A 216 15.00 -21.44 11.20
C VAL A 216 16.10 -21.44 12.27
N ASP A 217 15.80 -21.94 13.47
CA ASP A 217 16.77 -22.04 14.56
C ASP A 217 17.99 -22.89 14.14
N ALA A 218 19.19 -22.32 14.24
CA ALA A 218 20.40 -22.93 13.71
C ALA A 218 20.93 -24.12 14.56
N GLU A 219 20.34 -24.38 15.73
CA GLU A 219 20.66 -25.49 16.63
C GLU A 219 19.62 -26.63 16.50
N SER A 220 18.33 -26.31 16.39
CA SER A 220 17.23 -27.29 16.42
C SER A 220 16.55 -27.57 15.07
N GLY A 221 16.58 -26.64 14.11
CA GLY A 221 15.77 -26.71 12.89
C GLY A 221 14.30 -26.34 13.08
N GLU A 222 13.97 -25.68 14.19
CA GLU A 222 12.62 -25.20 14.52
C GLU A 222 12.37 -23.83 13.87
N THR A 223 11.23 -23.64 13.20
CA THR A 223 10.83 -22.34 12.66
C THR A 223 10.52 -21.38 13.82
N LEU A 224 11.30 -20.30 13.92
CA LEU A 224 11.16 -19.25 14.95
C LEU A 224 10.25 -18.11 14.49
N ASP A 225 10.18 -17.86 13.18
CA ASP A 225 9.37 -16.83 12.54
C ASP A 225 9.17 -17.16 11.06
N LEU A 226 8.06 -16.71 10.48
CA LEU A 226 7.67 -16.95 9.10
C LEU A 226 6.81 -15.77 8.61
N GLN A 227 7.26 -15.09 7.58
CA GLN A 227 6.61 -13.90 7.01
C GLN A 227 6.44 -14.10 5.49
N ASP A 228 5.29 -13.71 4.94
CA ASP A 228 5.13 -13.50 3.50
C ASP A 228 5.49 -12.04 3.19
N TRP A 229 6.23 -11.81 2.11
CA TRP A 229 6.58 -10.48 1.58
C TRP A 229 5.82 -10.14 0.29
N THR A 230 4.85 -10.97 -0.08
CA THR A 230 3.77 -10.59 -0.99
C THR A 230 2.61 -10.01 -0.18
N ASP A 231 2.28 -8.75 -0.45
CA ASP A 231 1.06 -8.13 0.06
C ASP A 231 -0.11 -8.58 -0.84
N HIS A 232 -1.10 -9.27 -0.26
CA HIS A 232 -2.31 -9.73 -0.97
C HIS A 232 -3.56 -9.30 -0.21
N HIS A 233 -4.64 -8.99 -0.94
CA HIS A 233 -5.97 -9.10 -0.32
C HIS A 233 -6.47 -10.54 -0.29
N HIS A 234 -7.48 -10.82 0.54
CA HIS A 234 -8.09 -12.14 0.60
C HIS A 234 -9.61 -12.07 0.35
N ALA A 235 -10.13 -13.03 -0.41
CA ALA A 235 -11.56 -13.12 -0.70
C ALA A 235 -12.42 -13.31 0.57
N SER A 236 -11.85 -13.85 1.65
CA SER A 236 -12.46 -13.91 2.99
C SER A 236 -12.74 -12.54 3.59
N ASP A 237 -11.88 -11.57 3.31
CA ASP A 237 -11.91 -10.25 3.92
C ASP A 237 -13.00 -9.44 3.24
N PHE A 238 -13.06 -9.51 1.90
CA PHE A 238 -14.18 -8.98 1.11
C PHE A 238 -15.53 -9.64 1.45
N ALA A 239 -15.57 -10.91 1.85
CA ALA A 239 -16.82 -11.63 2.15
C ALA A 239 -17.62 -11.02 3.33
N GLY A 240 -16.96 -10.26 4.22
CA GLY A 240 -17.62 -9.49 5.28
C GLY A 240 -17.95 -8.04 4.91
N LEU A 241 -17.35 -7.51 3.84
CA LEU A 241 -17.45 -6.10 3.42
C LEU A 241 -18.41 -5.91 2.24
N ALA A 242 -18.61 -6.96 1.44
CA ALA A 242 -19.56 -7.01 0.33
C ALA A 242 -21.02 -6.91 0.82
N ARG A 243 -21.48 -5.67 1.03
CA ARG A 243 -22.90 -5.35 1.16
C ARG A 243 -23.65 -5.88 -0.07
N SER A 244 -24.85 -6.43 0.15
CA SER A 244 -25.69 -7.03 -0.90
C SER A 244 -25.65 -6.18 -2.18
N PRO A 245 -25.28 -6.75 -3.34
CA PRO A 245 -24.97 -5.97 -4.52
C PRO A 245 -26.12 -5.03 -4.86
N GLN A 246 -25.81 -3.74 -4.91
CA GLN A 246 -26.68 -2.77 -5.57
C GLN A 246 -26.87 -3.27 -7.01
N ALA A 247 -28.11 -3.25 -7.50
CA ALA A 247 -28.43 -3.86 -8.78
C ALA A 247 -27.73 -3.07 -9.90
N PHE A 248 -26.64 -3.63 -10.43
CA PHE A 248 -25.93 -3.11 -11.60
C PHE A 248 -26.90 -3.00 -12.76
N ASP A 249 -27.35 -1.78 -13.04
CA ASP A 249 -28.22 -1.47 -14.16
C ASP A 249 -27.33 -0.96 -15.29
N ALA A 250 -27.03 -1.87 -16.23
CA ALA A 250 -26.23 -1.56 -17.41
C ALA A 250 -26.86 -0.50 -18.35
N ALA A 251 -28.09 -0.04 -18.09
CA ALA A 251 -28.70 1.12 -18.75
C ALA A 251 -28.65 2.41 -17.90
N ALA A 252 -28.24 2.31 -16.63
CA ALA A 252 -28.05 3.44 -15.71
C ALA A 252 -26.58 3.77 -15.43
N SER A 253 -25.63 2.87 -15.74
CA SER A 253 -24.19 3.06 -15.57
C SER A 253 -23.74 4.44 -16.10
N ARG A 254 -23.37 5.33 -15.18
CA ARG A 254 -23.02 6.71 -15.53
C ARG A 254 -21.54 6.75 -15.83
N LEU A 255 -21.21 6.81 -17.12
CA LEU A 255 -19.97 7.47 -17.51
C LEU A 255 -19.99 8.86 -16.88
N LEU A 256 -19.10 9.08 -15.91
CA LEU A 256 -18.93 10.39 -15.30
C LEU A 256 -18.58 11.39 -16.40
N PRO A 257 -18.96 12.69 -16.26
CA PRO A 257 -18.64 13.67 -17.27
C PRO A 257 -17.13 13.74 -17.42
N ALA A 258 -16.60 13.26 -18.56
CA ALA A 258 -15.18 13.09 -18.80
C ALA A 258 -14.42 14.38 -18.46
N SER A 259 -13.79 14.37 -17.28
CA SER A 259 -13.19 15.54 -16.64
C SER A 259 -12.03 16.08 -17.47
N VAL A 260 -11.21 15.15 -17.95
CA VAL A 260 -10.10 15.39 -18.85
C VAL A 260 -10.56 15.32 -20.31
N ALA A 261 -10.65 16.50 -20.91
CA ALA A 261 -10.86 16.69 -22.35
C ALA A 261 -9.56 16.62 -23.17
N ASN A 262 -8.39 16.75 -22.53
CA ASN A 262 -7.07 16.55 -23.15
C ASN A 262 -6.09 15.90 -22.16
N PRO A 263 -5.62 14.65 -22.37
CA PRO A 263 -4.73 13.97 -21.43
C PRO A 263 -3.37 14.69 -21.25
N ASP A 264 -2.89 15.41 -22.27
CA ASP A 264 -1.62 16.15 -22.20
C ASP A 264 -1.61 17.27 -21.13
N GLU A 265 -2.76 17.66 -20.57
CA GLU A 265 -2.84 18.62 -19.45
C GLU A 265 -2.33 18.00 -18.12
N PHE A 266 -2.38 16.68 -18.02
CA PHE A 266 -2.01 15.87 -16.85
C PHE A 266 -0.69 15.10 -17.05
N GLY A 267 -0.18 15.06 -18.29
CA GLY A 267 1.11 14.47 -18.64
C GLY A 267 2.32 15.31 -18.21
N THR A 268 3.52 14.77 -18.45
CA THR A 268 4.77 15.45 -18.11
C THR A 268 4.94 16.82 -18.80
N PRO A 269 5.49 17.84 -18.11
CA PRO A 269 5.91 19.12 -18.71
C PRO A 269 7.20 19.00 -19.54
N THR A 270 7.89 17.85 -19.45
CA THR A 270 9.20 17.54 -20.04
C THR A 270 9.18 16.17 -20.74
N PRO A 271 8.34 15.96 -21.78
CA PRO A 271 8.23 14.69 -22.48
C PRO A 271 9.47 14.35 -23.31
N VAL A 272 9.82 13.06 -23.35
CA VAL A 272 10.80 12.51 -24.30
C VAL A 272 10.15 12.35 -25.68
N ASP A 273 10.75 12.94 -26.72
CA ASP A 273 10.29 12.83 -28.11
C ASP A 273 10.77 11.53 -28.78
N ASP A 274 10.33 10.38 -28.24
CA ASP A 274 10.61 9.04 -28.77
C ASP A 274 9.64 8.61 -29.88
N GLY A 275 8.48 9.28 -29.99
CA GLY A 275 7.42 8.99 -30.95
C GLY A 275 6.43 7.92 -30.49
N SER A 276 6.52 7.46 -29.23
CA SER A 276 5.66 6.42 -28.67
C SER A 276 4.23 6.89 -28.45
N SER A 277 3.28 5.96 -28.51
CA SER A 277 1.87 6.23 -28.18
C SER A 277 1.11 4.98 -27.73
N TYR A 278 0.16 5.16 -26.81
CA TYR A 278 -0.52 4.08 -26.09
C TYR A 278 -2.01 4.37 -25.96
N ARG A 279 -2.89 3.42 -26.31
CA ARG A 279 -4.35 3.56 -26.08
C ARG A 279 -4.74 3.05 -24.70
N VAL A 280 -4.99 3.96 -23.77
CA VAL A 280 -5.04 3.66 -22.33
C VAL A 280 -6.12 4.45 -21.58
N VAL A 281 -6.38 4.04 -20.34
CA VAL A 281 -7.09 4.83 -19.32
C VAL A 281 -6.11 5.88 -18.80
N ALA A 282 -6.01 7.02 -19.50
CA ALA A 282 -5.07 8.08 -19.15
C ALA A 282 -5.42 8.74 -17.79
N PHE A 283 -4.41 9.00 -16.96
CA PHE A 283 -4.58 9.61 -15.65
C PHE A 283 -5.21 11.02 -15.76
N PRO A 284 -6.04 11.45 -14.79
CA PRO A 284 -6.35 10.84 -13.49
C PRO A 284 -7.60 9.94 -13.54
N ARG A 285 -7.97 9.43 -14.74
CA ARG A 285 -9.03 8.41 -14.82
C ARG A 285 -8.54 7.13 -14.15
N GLU A 286 -9.39 6.56 -13.32
CA GLU A 286 -9.15 5.35 -12.56
C GLU A 286 -9.50 4.13 -13.37
N SER A 287 -10.61 4.19 -14.11
CA SER A 287 -11.13 3.04 -14.84
C SER A 287 -11.99 3.44 -16.05
N PRO A 288 -12.40 2.47 -16.89
CA PRO A 288 -13.41 2.67 -17.93
C PRO A 288 -14.82 3.07 -17.43
N ASN A 289 -15.03 3.34 -16.14
CA ASN A 289 -16.21 4.06 -15.66
C ASN A 289 -16.07 5.60 -15.81
N ASP A 290 -14.84 6.13 -15.81
CA ASP A 290 -14.57 7.58 -15.95
C ASP A 290 -14.48 8.06 -17.42
N GLY A 291 -14.52 7.13 -18.38
CA GLY A 291 -14.60 7.44 -19.82
C GLY A 291 -13.84 6.47 -20.72
N GLU A 292 -13.97 6.68 -22.03
CA GLU A 292 -13.32 5.89 -23.09
C GLU A 292 -11.80 6.10 -23.17
N HIS A 293 -11.06 5.08 -23.58
CA HIS A 293 -9.59 5.13 -23.69
C HIS A 293 -9.10 6.19 -24.68
N THR A 294 -7.99 6.83 -24.35
CA THR A 294 -7.34 7.86 -25.18
C THR A 294 -5.97 7.39 -25.65
N LEU A 295 -5.62 7.73 -26.89
CA LEU A 295 -4.26 7.54 -27.41
C LEU A 295 -3.37 8.67 -26.86
N VAL A 296 -2.58 8.38 -25.84
CA VAL A 296 -1.57 9.31 -25.29
C VAL A 296 -0.29 9.18 -26.12
N SER A 297 0.44 10.27 -26.37
CA SER A 297 1.68 10.28 -27.18
C SER A 297 2.84 10.90 -26.41
N ASN A 298 4.05 10.39 -26.59
CA ASN A 298 5.28 10.81 -25.89
C ASN A 298 5.11 11.00 -24.36
N PRO A 299 4.51 10.05 -23.61
CA PRO A 299 4.15 10.26 -22.20
C PRO A 299 5.34 10.22 -21.22
N ALA A 300 6.52 9.74 -21.65
CA ALA A 300 7.66 9.48 -20.79
C ALA A 300 8.32 10.78 -20.30
N ASP A 301 8.54 10.89 -19.00
CA ASP A 301 9.12 12.09 -18.39
C ASP A 301 10.66 12.07 -18.45
N SER A 302 11.27 13.13 -18.98
CA SER A 302 12.72 13.19 -19.13
C SER A 302 13.51 13.42 -17.81
N VAL A 303 12.89 13.29 -16.63
CA VAL A 303 13.57 13.30 -15.33
C VAL A 303 13.67 11.88 -14.77
N GLY A 304 12.56 11.15 -14.64
CA GLY A 304 12.57 9.74 -14.23
C GLY A 304 12.95 8.76 -15.36
N SER A 305 12.48 9.03 -16.58
CA SER A 305 12.73 8.21 -17.78
C SER A 305 13.48 9.00 -18.86
N PRO A 306 14.74 9.45 -18.63
CA PRO A 306 15.47 10.36 -19.51
C PRO A 306 15.71 9.88 -20.96
N PHE A 307 15.53 8.59 -21.22
CA PHE A 307 15.66 7.96 -22.54
C PHE A 307 14.35 7.40 -23.12
N GLY A 308 13.22 7.58 -22.40
CA GLY A 308 11.93 6.95 -22.73
C GLY A 308 11.74 5.58 -22.08
N TRP A 309 10.54 5.02 -22.19
CA TRP A 309 10.13 3.81 -21.46
C TRP A 309 10.60 2.48 -22.08
N HIS A 310 11.36 2.50 -23.18
CA HIS A 310 11.81 1.31 -23.93
C HIS A 310 13.34 1.18 -24.03
N ASP A 311 14.07 2.08 -23.38
CA ASP A 311 15.52 2.02 -23.15
C ASP A 311 15.81 1.18 -21.89
N THR A 312 16.98 0.53 -21.83
CA THR A 312 17.50 -0.17 -20.64
C THR A 312 19.00 0.02 -20.39
N ASP A 313 19.75 0.74 -21.24
CA ASP A 313 21.22 0.87 -21.13
C ASP A 313 21.76 2.32 -21.19
N GLY A 314 20.88 3.31 -21.36
CA GLY A 314 21.18 4.74 -21.36
C GLY A 314 21.78 5.26 -22.66
N VAL A 315 21.53 4.58 -23.79
CA VAL A 315 22.03 4.95 -25.12
C VAL A 315 20.88 5.37 -26.03
N PRO A 316 20.68 6.69 -26.28
CA PRO A 316 19.49 7.25 -26.93
C PRO A 316 18.92 6.45 -28.10
N GLY A 317 17.85 5.72 -27.81
CA GLY A 317 17.20 4.74 -28.67
C GLY A 317 16.10 4.01 -27.90
N ALA A 318 15.73 2.83 -28.39
CA ALA A 318 14.89 1.89 -27.69
C ALA A 318 15.42 0.49 -28.01
N GLU A 319 15.75 -0.31 -26.99
CA GLU A 319 16.22 -1.69 -27.17
C GLU A 319 15.06 -2.62 -27.49
N PHE A 320 13.86 -2.23 -27.03
CA PHE A 320 12.63 -2.97 -27.17
C PHE A 320 11.61 -2.21 -28.03
N THR A 321 10.76 -2.95 -28.73
CA THR A 321 9.52 -2.42 -29.33
C THR A 321 8.27 -3.02 -28.68
N ILE A 322 8.47 -3.83 -27.65
CA ILE A 322 7.46 -4.50 -26.82
C ILE A 322 7.27 -3.76 -25.49
N THR A 323 6.26 -4.10 -24.68
CA THR A 323 6.00 -3.51 -23.35
C THR A 323 7.07 -3.85 -22.29
N ARG A 324 8.29 -3.35 -22.50
CA ARG A 324 9.46 -3.56 -21.64
C ARG A 324 10.46 -2.43 -21.79
N GLY A 325 10.96 -1.91 -20.67
CA GLY A 325 12.15 -1.07 -20.64
C GLY A 325 12.67 -0.93 -19.22
N ASN A 326 13.19 0.25 -18.88
CA ASN A 326 13.92 0.45 -17.65
C ASN A 326 13.11 0.24 -16.37
N ASN A 327 11.86 0.67 -16.33
CA ASN A 327 11.10 0.77 -15.07
C ASN A 327 10.20 -0.47 -14.84
N VAL A 328 9.77 -1.12 -15.92
CA VAL A 328 8.80 -2.23 -15.91
C VAL A 328 8.96 -3.13 -17.14
N SER A 329 8.71 -4.43 -16.95
CA SER A 329 8.51 -5.41 -18.02
C SER A 329 7.13 -6.05 -17.85
N ALA A 330 6.19 -5.69 -18.72
CA ALA A 330 4.80 -6.14 -18.63
C ALA A 330 4.47 -7.22 -19.67
N GLY A 331 3.69 -8.22 -19.28
CA GLY A 331 3.20 -9.32 -20.10
C GLY A 331 1.95 -9.94 -19.49
N THR A 332 1.51 -11.12 -19.96
CA THR A 332 0.57 -11.98 -19.21
C THR A 332 1.28 -13.21 -18.69
N ASP A 333 0.90 -13.72 -17.52
CA ASP A 333 1.26 -15.06 -17.04
C ASP A 333 -0.01 -15.91 -16.80
N LEU A 334 -0.54 -16.47 -17.89
CA LEU A 334 -1.77 -17.26 -17.86
C LEU A 334 -1.55 -18.71 -17.41
N ASP A 335 -0.29 -19.16 -17.26
CA ASP A 335 0.04 -20.47 -16.69
C ASP A 335 0.68 -20.45 -15.29
N ARG A 336 0.85 -19.24 -14.72
CA ARG A 336 1.29 -18.90 -13.35
C ARG A 336 2.61 -19.59 -12.98
N ASN A 337 3.65 -19.26 -13.76
CA ASN A 337 5.02 -19.75 -13.57
C ASN A 337 6.02 -18.66 -13.13
N ASN A 338 5.52 -17.44 -12.91
CA ASN A 338 6.23 -16.20 -12.59
C ASN A 338 7.17 -15.76 -13.74
N GLN A 339 6.75 -15.97 -15.00
CA GLN A 339 7.43 -15.52 -16.23
C GLN A 339 6.43 -15.16 -17.34
N PRO A 340 6.66 -14.09 -18.13
CA PRO A 340 5.77 -13.72 -19.24
C PRO A 340 5.54 -14.83 -20.29
N ASP A 341 4.26 -15.09 -20.59
CA ASP A 341 3.79 -16.01 -21.62
C ASP A 341 4.49 -15.77 -22.99
N PRO A 342 4.74 -16.81 -23.80
CA PRO A 342 5.36 -16.67 -25.11
C PRO A 342 4.59 -15.75 -26.07
N GLY A 343 5.03 -14.49 -26.17
CA GLY A 343 4.46 -13.46 -27.04
C GLY A 343 3.31 -12.65 -26.41
N SER A 344 3.20 -12.60 -25.08
CA SER A 344 2.20 -11.75 -24.39
C SER A 344 2.61 -10.29 -24.19
N GLN A 345 3.88 -9.94 -24.42
CA GLN A 345 4.36 -8.56 -24.42
C GLN A 345 4.05 -7.93 -25.81
N PRO A 346 3.08 -7.01 -25.95
CA PRO A 346 2.62 -6.55 -27.26
C PRO A 346 3.68 -5.69 -27.97
N ASP A 347 3.81 -5.83 -29.29
CA ASP A 347 4.82 -5.15 -30.11
C ASP A 347 4.24 -3.91 -30.81
N GLY A 348 4.62 -2.71 -30.35
CA GLY A 348 4.30 -1.43 -30.98
C GLY A 348 5.16 -1.12 -32.22
N GLY A 349 6.11 -2.00 -32.57
CA GLY A 349 6.98 -1.90 -33.73
C GLY A 349 7.95 -0.72 -33.67
N SER A 350 8.61 -0.42 -34.79
CA SER A 350 9.60 0.66 -34.89
C SER A 350 9.03 2.09 -34.84
N SER A 351 7.79 2.25 -34.38
CA SER A 351 7.15 3.52 -34.07
C SER A 351 6.46 3.50 -32.69
N LEU A 352 6.73 2.48 -31.87
CA LEU A 352 6.27 2.37 -30.47
C LEU A 352 4.76 2.69 -30.33
N THR A 353 3.94 2.15 -31.25
CA THR A 353 2.53 2.52 -31.43
C THR A 353 1.61 1.41 -30.89
N PHE A 354 1.31 1.47 -29.60
CA PHE A 354 0.49 0.51 -28.87
C PHE A 354 -1.00 0.90 -28.94
N ASP A 355 -1.54 0.89 -30.16
CA ASP A 355 -2.92 1.28 -30.49
C ASP A 355 -3.84 0.04 -30.63
N PHE A 356 -4.17 -0.59 -29.50
CA PHE A 356 -4.97 -1.82 -29.44
C PHE A 356 -6.41 -1.55 -28.96
N ASP A 357 -7.40 -2.11 -29.66
CA ASP A 357 -8.82 -1.98 -29.32
C ASP A 357 -9.24 -2.92 -28.15
N MET A 358 -10.13 -2.45 -27.27
CA MET A 358 -10.80 -3.27 -26.25
C MET A 358 -12.32 -3.33 -26.49
N ASP A 359 -12.87 -4.54 -26.67
CA ASP A 359 -14.32 -4.76 -26.65
C ASP A 359 -14.80 -5.20 -25.26
N ARG A 360 -15.34 -4.23 -24.49
CA ARG A 360 -15.90 -4.43 -23.15
C ARG A 360 -17.13 -5.34 -23.09
N SER A 361 -17.71 -5.73 -24.22
CA SER A 361 -18.83 -6.69 -24.27
C SER A 361 -18.36 -8.14 -24.28
N GLU A 362 -17.12 -8.39 -24.70
CA GLU A 362 -16.48 -9.71 -24.81
C GLU A 362 -15.81 -10.13 -23.48
N HIS A 363 -14.91 -11.11 -23.53
CA HIS A 363 -14.20 -11.69 -22.39
C HIS A 363 -12.78 -11.11 -22.29
N ALA A 364 -12.28 -10.84 -21.07
CA ALA A 364 -11.00 -10.14 -20.84
C ALA A 364 -9.80 -10.72 -21.63
N LEU A 365 -9.62 -12.05 -21.54
CA LEU A 365 -8.62 -12.83 -22.31
C LEU A 365 -8.64 -12.65 -23.85
N ASN A 366 -9.61 -11.93 -24.42
CA ASN A 366 -9.68 -11.62 -25.86
C ASN A 366 -9.15 -10.21 -26.21
N TYR A 367 -8.77 -9.37 -25.23
CA TYR A 367 -8.18 -8.04 -25.44
C TYR A 367 -6.84 -7.82 -24.70
N LYS A 368 -6.11 -8.90 -24.42
CA LYS A 368 -4.85 -8.93 -23.65
C LYS A 368 -3.83 -7.86 -24.06
N ASP A 369 -3.62 -7.67 -25.36
CA ASP A 369 -2.64 -6.71 -25.87
C ASP A 369 -2.93 -5.27 -25.41
N ALA A 370 -4.21 -4.92 -25.29
CA ALA A 370 -4.65 -3.62 -24.81
C ALA A 370 -4.54 -3.51 -23.27
N ALA A 371 -4.74 -4.61 -22.54
CA ALA A 371 -4.60 -4.67 -21.08
C ALA A 371 -3.14 -4.54 -20.63
N VAL A 372 -2.23 -5.35 -21.20
CA VAL A 372 -0.78 -5.25 -20.94
C VAL A 372 -0.25 -3.86 -21.32
N THR A 373 -0.78 -3.24 -22.38
CA THR A 373 -0.48 -1.85 -22.75
C THR A 373 -0.91 -0.85 -21.66
N ASN A 374 -2.06 -1.05 -21.01
CA ASN A 374 -2.51 -0.19 -19.92
C ASN A 374 -1.67 -0.39 -18.65
N LEU A 375 -1.38 -1.65 -18.29
CA LEU A 375 -0.52 -2.00 -17.15
C LEU A 375 0.90 -1.40 -17.29
N PHE A 376 1.49 -1.51 -18.49
CA PHE A 376 2.79 -0.92 -18.82
C PHE A 376 2.78 0.60 -18.71
N TYR A 377 1.76 1.26 -19.29
CA TYR A 377 1.60 2.71 -19.19
C TYR A 377 1.45 3.17 -17.74
N ALA A 378 0.56 2.53 -16.96
CA ALA A 378 0.29 2.91 -15.58
C ALA A 378 1.54 2.78 -14.70
N ASN A 379 2.25 1.65 -14.76
CA ASN A 379 3.50 1.45 -14.01
C ASN A 379 4.55 2.54 -14.32
N ASN A 380 4.75 2.89 -15.59
CA ASN A 380 5.70 3.94 -15.96
C ASN A 380 5.26 5.34 -15.53
N VAL A 381 3.96 5.67 -15.58
CA VAL A 381 3.46 6.96 -15.07
C VAL A 381 3.61 7.05 -13.55
N ILE A 382 3.41 5.93 -12.82
CA ILE A 382 3.63 5.89 -11.37
C ILE A 382 5.11 6.14 -11.05
N HIS A 383 6.00 5.44 -11.74
CA HIS A 383 7.45 5.64 -11.65
C HIS A 383 7.82 7.11 -11.87
N ASP A 384 7.48 7.68 -13.04
CA ASP A 384 7.90 9.00 -13.46
C ASP A 384 7.31 10.14 -12.59
N VAL A 385 6.12 9.94 -12.01
CA VAL A 385 5.57 10.87 -11.01
C VAL A 385 6.28 10.73 -9.67
N LEU A 386 6.39 9.52 -9.11
CA LEU A 386 6.95 9.34 -7.76
C LEU A 386 8.45 9.62 -7.68
N TYR A 387 9.19 9.47 -8.79
CA TYR A 387 10.58 9.95 -8.93
C TYR A 387 10.70 11.41 -8.50
N ARG A 388 9.76 12.27 -8.90
CA ARG A 388 9.78 13.72 -8.59
C ARG A 388 9.46 14.06 -7.13
N TYR A 389 8.85 13.14 -6.38
CA TYR A 389 8.65 13.23 -4.94
C TYR A 389 9.74 12.50 -4.14
N GLY A 390 10.78 12.02 -4.82
CA GLY A 390 11.91 11.32 -4.24
C GLY A 390 11.67 9.84 -3.99
N PHE A 391 10.96 9.13 -4.87
CA PHE A 391 11.19 7.69 -5.06
C PHE A 391 12.13 7.53 -6.26
N ASP A 392 13.38 7.85 -6.00
CA ASP A 392 14.48 8.01 -6.96
C ASP A 392 15.51 6.87 -6.83
N GLU A 393 16.50 6.84 -7.72
CA GLU A 393 17.56 5.82 -7.70
C GLU A 393 18.31 5.77 -6.36
N ALA A 394 18.53 6.91 -5.70
CA ALA A 394 19.25 6.98 -4.42
C ALA A 394 18.43 6.43 -3.24
N SER A 395 17.11 6.51 -3.33
CA SER A 395 16.14 5.88 -2.42
C SER A 395 15.59 4.55 -2.96
N GLY A 396 16.28 3.95 -3.93
CA GLY A 396 16.03 2.62 -4.49
C GLY A 396 14.66 2.49 -5.12
N ASN A 397 14.38 3.27 -6.16
CA ASN A 397 13.26 2.99 -7.05
C ASN A 397 13.46 1.70 -7.87
N PHE A 398 12.47 1.34 -8.68
CA PHE A 398 12.44 0.10 -9.45
C PHE A 398 12.98 0.33 -10.88
N GLN A 399 14.25 0.03 -11.12
CA GLN A 399 14.92 0.32 -12.39
C GLN A 399 15.90 -0.79 -12.80
N MET A 400 15.92 -1.15 -14.09
CA MET A 400 16.87 -2.08 -14.70
C MET A 400 18.30 -1.50 -14.71
N THR A 401 18.43 -0.21 -14.97
CA THR A 401 19.67 0.57 -14.95
C THR A 401 19.42 1.88 -14.19
N ASN A 402 20.31 2.19 -13.25
CA ASN A 402 20.30 3.46 -12.53
C ASN A 402 21.25 4.43 -13.26
N TYR A 403 20.68 5.44 -13.93
CA TYR A 403 21.37 6.35 -14.84
C TYR A 403 22.21 7.41 -14.12
N THR A 404 21.88 7.74 -12.86
CA THR A 404 22.74 8.53 -11.97
C THR A 404 23.92 7.70 -11.45
N GLY A 405 23.72 6.39 -11.29
CA GLY A 405 24.66 5.46 -10.66
C GLY A 405 24.55 5.39 -9.13
N GLU A 406 23.48 5.94 -8.55
CA GLU A 406 23.11 5.76 -7.13
C GLU A 406 22.13 4.58 -6.97
N GLY A 407 21.99 4.04 -5.75
CA GLY A 407 21.23 2.80 -5.49
C GLY A 407 21.80 1.54 -6.17
N THR A 408 20.95 0.52 -6.33
CA THR A 408 21.29 -0.75 -6.99
C THR A 408 20.27 -1.08 -8.07
N GLY A 409 20.54 -0.71 -9.32
CA GLY A 409 19.70 -1.12 -10.44
C GLY A 409 19.75 -2.63 -10.71
N GLY A 410 18.71 -3.12 -11.39
CA GLY A 410 18.45 -4.52 -11.70
C GLY A 410 17.04 -4.98 -11.37
N ASP A 411 16.16 -4.07 -10.93
CA ASP A 411 14.85 -4.36 -10.34
C ASP A 411 13.66 -3.64 -10.99
N PRO A 412 13.49 -3.68 -12.33
CA PRO A 412 12.25 -3.24 -12.97
C PRO A 412 11.08 -4.08 -12.44
N VAL A 413 9.89 -3.48 -12.34
CA VAL A 413 8.68 -4.22 -11.94
C VAL A 413 8.39 -5.33 -12.95
N ARG A 414 8.25 -6.58 -12.51
CA ARG A 414 7.59 -7.63 -13.29
C ARG A 414 6.09 -7.39 -13.18
N ALA A 415 5.40 -7.13 -14.29
CA ALA A 415 4.00 -6.73 -14.27
C ALA A 415 3.16 -7.72 -15.08
N ASP A 416 2.55 -8.67 -14.38
CA ASP A 416 1.93 -9.85 -14.95
C ASP A 416 0.40 -9.69 -14.99
N ALA A 417 -0.09 -9.34 -16.17
CA ALA A 417 -1.50 -9.05 -16.46
C ALA A 417 -2.35 -10.33 -16.59
N MET A 418 -3.61 -10.25 -16.18
CA MET A 418 -4.59 -11.34 -16.16
C MET A 418 -4.10 -12.66 -15.53
N ASP A 419 -3.18 -12.60 -14.55
CA ASP A 419 -2.41 -13.74 -14.05
C ASP A 419 -3.29 -14.94 -13.60
N GLY A 420 -2.82 -16.15 -13.95
CA GLY A 420 -3.54 -17.42 -13.77
C GLY A 420 -3.60 -17.97 -12.34
N ALA A 421 -2.90 -17.37 -11.37
CA ALA A 421 -2.94 -17.76 -9.96
C ALA A 421 -4.28 -17.41 -9.31
N GLY A 422 -4.75 -16.18 -9.49
CA GLY A 422 -5.90 -15.61 -8.78
C GLY A 422 -7.12 -15.31 -9.63
N VAL A 423 -8.12 -14.71 -8.97
CA VAL A 423 -9.24 -13.92 -9.53
C VAL A 423 -9.79 -13.02 -8.42
N ASN A 424 -10.41 -11.90 -8.80
CA ASN A 424 -10.98 -10.93 -7.88
C ASN A 424 -9.96 -10.36 -6.87
N ASN A 425 -8.76 -10.04 -7.34
CA ASN A 425 -7.66 -9.52 -6.55
C ASN A 425 -6.58 -8.86 -7.42
N ALA A 426 -5.55 -8.35 -6.78
CA ALA A 426 -4.18 -8.26 -7.29
C ALA A 426 -3.22 -8.51 -6.11
N ASN A 427 -1.91 -8.44 -6.36
CA ASN A 427 -0.89 -8.44 -5.30
C ASN A 427 0.37 -7.67 -5.72
N PHE A 428 1.26 -7.44 -4.76
CA PHE A 428 2.64 -6.99 -5.02
C PHE A 428 3.63 -7.66 -4.08
N SER A 429 4.68 -8.25 -4.64
CA SER A 429 5.81 -8.83 -3.90
C SER A 429 6.99 -7.87 -3.88
N THR A 430 7.47 -7.50 -2.69
CA THR A 430 8.61 -6.58 -2.55
C THR A 430 9.81 -7.27 -1.91
N PRO A 431 10.82 -7.67 -2.70
CA PRO A 431 12.10 -8.11 -2.13
C PRO A 431 12.75 -6.97 -1.36
N ALA A 432 13.09 -7.22 -0.09
CA ALA A 432 13.78 -6.25 0.77
C ALA A 432 15.09 -5.71 0.16
N ARG A 433 15.79 -6.54 -0.62
CA ARG A 433 17.10 -6.24 -1.20
C ARG A 433 16.97 -5.40 -2.48
N ASP A 434 17.51 -4.19 -2.43
CA ASP A 434 17.68 -3.25 -3.54
C ASP A 434 18.39 -3.91 -4.75
N GLY A 435 17.88 -3.70 -5.97
CA GLY A 435 18.34 -4.41 -7.17
C GLY A 435 17.89 -5.87 -7.28
N SER A 436 16.77 -6.21 -6.64
CA SER A 436 16.05 -7.47 -6.86
C SER A 436 14.60 -7.15 -7.28
N ALA A 437 14.22 -7.55 -8.50
CA ALA A 437 12.96 -7.15 -9.12
C ALA A 437 11.71 -7.56 -8.29
N PRO A 438 10.78 -6.63 -8.01
CA PRO A 438 9.47 -6.99 -7.48
C PRO A 438 8.57 -7.60 -8.55
N ALA A 439 7.46 -8.21 -8.15
CA ALA A 439 6.39 -8.64 -9.06
C ALA A 439 5.02 -8.12 -8.63
N MET A 440 4.25 -7.64 -9.61
CA MET A 440 2.86 -7.19 -9.51
C MET A 440 2.00 -8.16 -10.32
N GLN A 441 1.09 -8.91 -9.67
CA GLN A 441 0.21 -9.86 -10.37
C GLN A 441 -1.22 -9.32 -10.37
N MET A 442 -1.73 -9.00 -11.56
CA MET A 442 -3.04 -8.39 -11.75
C MET A 442 -4.04 -9.48 -12.20
N TYR A 443 -5.14 -9.67 -11.46
CA TYR A 443 -6.11 -10.72 -11.81
C TYR A 443 -7.38 -10.19 -12.46
N VAL A 444 -8.03 -11.06 -13.23
CA VAL A 444 -9.38 -10.84 -13.78
C VAL A 444 -10.45 -10.95 -12.68
N TRP A 445 -11.58 -10.27 -12.88
CA TRP A 445 -12.72 -10.16 -11.98
C TRP A 445 -14.00 -10.72 -12.65
N PRO A 446 -14.30 -12.04 -12.54
CA PRO A 446 -15.30 -12.71 -13.38
C PRO A 446 -16.76 -12.35 -13.11
N GLY A 447 -17.07 -11.60 -12.05
CA GLY A 447 -18.45 -11.18 -11.75
C GLY A 447 -19.39 -12.34 -11.38
N ALA A 448 -18.94 -13.29 -10.55
CA ALA A 448 -19.68 -14.52 -10.23
C ALA A 448 -21.10 -14.29 -9.66
N GLN A 449 -21.40 -13.10 -9.13
CA GLN A 449 -22.76 -12.68 -8.75
C GLN A 449 -23.78 -12.66 -9.91
N PHE A 450 -23.30 -12.68 -11.17
CA PHE A 450 -24.13 -12.77 -12.37
C PHE A 450 -24.25 -14.20 -12.92
N GLY A 451 -23.64 -15.20 -12.30
CA GLY A 451 -23.55 -16.59 -12.81
C GLY A 451 -22.24 -16.85 -13.55
N MET A 452 -22.19 -17.91 -14.36
CA MET A 452 -20.99 -18.21 -15.16
C MET A 452 -20.86 -17.29 -16.38
N PRO A 453 -19.63 -16.92 -16.79
CA PRO A 453 -19.42 -16.01 -17.93
C PRO A 453 -19.69 -16.68 -19.29
N ASN A 454 -19.53 -18.00 -19.39
CA ASN A 454 -19.66 -18.76 -20.64
C ASN A 454 -20.76 -19.82 -20.54
N GLY A 455 -21.23 -20.28 -21.70
CA GLY A 455 -22.24 -21.32 -21.82
C GLY A 455 -21.95 -22.30 -22.97
N VAL A 456 -22.42 -23.53 -22.80
CA VAL A 456 -22.43 -24.56 -23.85
C VAL A 456 -23.87 -24.89 -24.20
N THR A 457 -24.34 -24.40 -25.33
CA THR A 457 -25.71 -24.67 -25.82
C THR A 457 -25.72 -25.89 -26.73
N ILE A 458 -26.50 -26.92 -26.37
CA ILE A 458 -26.75 -28.11 -27.20
C ILE A 458 -28.16 -28.04 -27.80
N GLY A 459 -28.31 -28.49 -29.04
CA GLY A 459 -29.60 -28.53 -29.75
C GLY A 459 -29.93 -27.23 -30.50
N THR A 460 -31.20 -27.08 -30.91
CA THR A 460 -31.68 -25.93 -31.70
C THR A 460 -33.12 -25.58 -31.36
N GLY A 461 -33.45 -24.29 -31.26
CA GLY A 461 -34.82 -23.81 -31.03
C GLY A 461 -35.30 -24.05 -29.60
N GLU A 462 -36.61 -24.27 -29.41
CA GLU A 462 -37.25 -24.41 -28.08
C GLU A 462 -36.78 -25.62 -27.27
N SER A 463 -36.05 -26.57 -27.89
CA SER A 463 -35.44 -27.72 -27.21
C SER A 463 -33.92 -27.60 -27.07
N ALA A 464 -33.36 -26.41 -27.26
CA ALA A 464 -31.95 -26.17 -26.95
C ALA A 464 -31.76 -26.03 -25.43
N VAL A 465 -30.65 -26.57 -24.91
CA VAL A 465 -30.28 -26.50 -23.49
C VAL A 465 -28.90 -25.87 -23.39
N THR A 466 -28.80 -24.77 -22.65
CA THR A 466 -27.53 -24.13 -22.30
C THR A 466 -27.06 -24.64 -20.95
N TYR A 467 -25.81 -25.09 -20.88
CA TYR A 467 -25.10 -25.46 -19.67
C TYR A 467 -24.12 -24.36 -19.28
N ASP A 468 -24.12 -23.95 -18.01
CA ASP A 468 -23.21 -22.95 -17.47
C ASP A 468 -21.76 -23.47 -17.48
N ALA A 469 -20.81 -22.62 -17.91
CA ALA A 469 -19.43 -23.03 -18.16
C ALA A 469 -18.40 -21.98 -17.71
N ASN A 470 -17.33 -22.46 -17.06
CA ASN A 470 -16.18 -21.64 -16.69
C ASN A 470 -15.11 -21.64 -17.80
N PHE A 471 -14.20 -20.68 -17.75
CA PHE A 471 -13.16 -20.48 -18.77
C PHE A 471 -11.86 -21.25 -18.50
N ALA A 472 -11.00 -21.29 -19.52
CA ALA A 472 -9.59 -21.65 -19.41
C ALA A 472 -8.73 -20.39 -19.52
N PHE A 473 -7.63 -20.31 -18.76
CA PHE A 473 -6.64 -19.23 -18.92
C PHE A 473 -5.74 -19.47 -20.15
N PHE A 474 -5.34 -20.72 -20.38
CA PHE A 474 -4.38 -21.10 -21.44
C PHE A 474 -4.96 -21.19 -22.87
N THR A 475 -6.18 -20.72 -23.09
CA THR A 475 -6.85 -20.74 -24.40
C THR A 475 -7.49 -19.38 -24.70
N PRO A 476 -7.77 -19.05 -25.98
CA PRO A 476 -8.72 -17.99 -26.31
C PRO A 476 -10.04 -18.18 -25.54
N ALA A 477 -10.74 -17.10 -25.23
CA ALA A 477 -12.02 -17.19 -24.52
C ALA A 477 -13.21 -17.21 -25.50
N PRO A 478 -14.33 -17.89 -25.16
CA PRO A 478 -15.54 -17.85 -25.95
C PRO A 478 -16.05 -16.42 -26.14
N THR A 479 -16.61 -16.13 -27.33
CA THR A 479 -17.14 -14.80 -27.67
C THR A 479 -18.67 -14.76 -27.63
N ASN A 480 -19.28 -13.56 -27.63
CA ASN A 480 -20.75 -13.41 -27.73
C ASN A 480 -21.29 -13.93 -29.08
N ALA A 481 -20.48 -13.92 -30.13
CA ALA A 481 -20.84 -14.48 -31.43
C ALA A 481 -21.01 -16.01 -31.39
N GLY A 482 -20.25 -16.68 -30.51
CA GLY A 482 -20.26 -18.12 -30.32
C GLY A 482 -19.63 -18.93 -31.45
N LEU A 483 -19.28 -20.18 -31.12
CA LEU A 483 -18.66 -21.14 -32.05
C LEU A 483 -19.60 -22.33 -32.29
N PRO A 484 -20.46 -22.26 -33.33
CA PRO A 484 -21.38 -23.34 -33.66
C PRO A 484 -20.66 -24.50 -34.37
N GLY A 485 -20.91 -25.74 -33.93
CA GLY A 485 -20.38 -26.96 -34.53
C GLY A 485 -21.21 -28.20 -34.22
N THR A 486 -20.77 -29.37 -34.68
CA THR A 486 -21.38 -30.66 -34.31
C THR A 486 -20.77 -31.16 -33.01
N PRO A 487 -21.53 -31.52 -31.96
CA PRO A 487 -20.95 -32.09 -30.75
C PRO A 487 -20.43 -33.51 -30.99
N VAL A 488 -19.21 -33.81 -30.52
CA VAL A 488 -18.58 -35.13 -30.63
C VAL A 488 -18.00 -35.52 -29.28
N VAL A 489 -18.43 -36.66 -28.73
CA VAL A 489 -17.88 -37.18 -27.46
C VAL A 489 -16.57 -37.93 -27.73
N VAL A 490 -15.52 -37.59 -26.97
CA VAL A 490 -14.19 -38.21 -27.06
C VAL A 490 -13.78 -38.72 -25.67
N GLU A 491 -13.71 -40.05 -25.53
CA GLU A 491 -13.40 -40.75 -24.27
C GLU A 491 -11.89 -40.78 -23.93
N ASP A 492 -11.02 -40.75 -24.94
CA ASP A 492 -9.57 -40.61 -24.80
C ASP A 492 -9.10 -39.36 -25.56
N SER A 493 -9.04 -38.24 -24.84
CA SER A 493 -8.51 -36.96 -25.31
C SER A 493 -6.98 -36.87 -25.20
N CYS A 494 -6.30 -37.87 -24.63
CA CYS A 494 -4.85 -37.91 -24.49
C CYS A 494 -4.15 -38.51 -25.72
N SER A 495 -4.84 -39.37 -26.48
CA SER A 495 -4.47 -39.78 -27.83
C SER A 495 -4.88 -38.75 -28.90
N ALA A 496 -4.28 -38.84 -30.09
CA ALA A 496 -4.71 -38.05 -31.25
C ALA A 496 -5.95 -38.65 -31.94
N PHE A 497 -6.86 -37.80 -32.43
CA PHE A 497 -8.13 -38.18 -33.07
C PHE A 497 -8.55 -37.14 -34.13
N ASP A 498 -9.44 -37.52 -35.05
CA ASP A 498 -10.05 -36.60 -36.02
C ASP A 498 -11.36 -36.01 -35.46
N ALA A 499 -11.52 -34.68 -35.45
CA ALA A 499 -12.73 -33.97 -35.01
C ALA A 499 -13.07 -32.72 -35.87
N PRO A 500 -12.99 -32.77 -37.22
CA PRO A 500 -13.05 -31.57 -38.06
C PRO A 500 -14.39 -30.83 -37.97
N GLY A 501 -14.35 -29.58 -37.51
CA GLY A 501 -15.54 -28.73 -37.35
C GLY A 501 -16.43 -29.09 -36.14
N ALA A 502 -15.91 -29.88 -35.20
CA ALA A 502 -16.67 -30.36 -34.05
C ALA A 502 -16.48 -29.50 -32.80
N ILE A 503 -17.46 -29.57 -31.89
CA ILE A 503 -17.32 -29.21 -30.48
C ILE A 503 -16.99 -30.49 -29.72
N VAL A 504 -15.76 -30.62 -29.24
CA VAL A 504 -15.28 -31.85 -28.59
C VAL A 504 -15.75 -31.86 -27.14
N VAL A 505 -16.50 -32.89 -26.76
CA VAL A 505 -16.97 -33.12 -25.39
C VAL A 505 -16.14 -34.24 -24.78
N THR A 506 -15.40 -33.94 -23.71
CA THR A 506 -14.55 -34.93 -23.02
C THR A 506 -14.67 -34.79 -21.49
N ALA A 507 -13.98 -35.65 -20.75
CA ALA A 507 -13.94 -35.64 -19.29
C ALA A 507 -12.53 -35.30 -18.82
N ARG A 508 -12.42 -34.49 -17.75
CA ARG A 508 -11.14 -34.20 -17.10
C ARG A 508 -10.49 -35.52 -16.67
N THR A 509 -9.20 -35.67 -16.98
CA THR A 509 -8.41 -36.86 -16.69
C THR A 509 -7.02 -36.47 -16.24
N ASN A 510 -6.41 -37.30 -15.39
CA ASN A 510 -5.04 -37.13 -14.91
C ASN A 510 -4.03 -37.94 -15.76
N ALA A 511 -4.48 -38.54 -16.89
CA ALA A 511 -3.62 -39.30 -17.80
C ALA A 511 -2.74 -38.41 -18.69
N CYS A 512 -3.12 -37.15 -18.89
CA CYS A 512 -2.36 -36.10 -19.59
C CYS A 512 -2.81 -34.71 -19.12
N SER A 513 -2.04 -33.66 -19.43
CA SER A 513 -2.38 -32.28 -19.07
C SER A 513 -3.63 -31.76 -19.80
N LEU A 514 -4.25 -30.70 -19.28
CA LEU A 514 -5.38 -30.03 -19.94
C LEU A 514 -4.96 -29.42 -21.28
N ASN A 515 -3.78 -28.79 -21.35
CA ASN A 515 -3.18 -28.33 -22.61
C ASN A 515 -3.05 -29.46 -23.65
N GLN A 516 -2.61 -30.67 -23.26
CA GLN A 516 -2.49 -31.81 -24.19
C GLN A 516 -3.84 -32.25 -24.77
N GLN A 517 -4.90 -32.21 -23.96
CA GLN A 517 -6.26 -32.58 -24.40
C GLN A 517 -6.81 -31.59 -25.43
N VAL A 518 -6.58 -30.28 -25.23
CA VAL A 518 -6.98 -29.25 -26.18
C VAL A 518 -6.11 -29.27 -27.44
N SER A 519 -4.80 -29.44 -27.29
CA SER A 519 -3.85 -29.61 -28.42
C SER A 519 -4.22 -30.78 -29.33
N ASN A 520 -4.63 -31.92 -28.78
CA ASN A 520 -5.10 -33.06 -29.56
C ASN A 520 -6.41 -32.76 -30.31
N ALA A 521 -7.34 -32.04 -29.69
CA ALA A 521 -8.59 -31.62 -30.33
C ALA A 521 -8.34 -30.63 -31.48
N GLU A 522 -7.46 -29.65 -31.27
CA GLU A 522 -7.06 -28.68 -32.29
C GLU A 522 -6.35 -29.34 -33.47
N ALA A 523 -5.40 -30.25 -33.20
CA ALA A 523 -4.73 -31.04 -34.24
C ALA A 523 -5.73 -31.93 -35.02
N GLY A 524 -6.81 -32.37 -34.37
CA GLY A 524 -7.94 -33.06 -35.00
C GLY A 524 -8.91 -32.15 -35.78
N GLY A 525 -8.73 -30.82 -35.73
CA GLY A 525 -9.57 -29.83 -36.41
C GLY A 525 -10.86 -29.44 -35.68
N ALA A 526 -10.93 -29.62 -34.36
CA ALA A 526 -12.04 -29.13 -33.54
C ALA A 526 -12.16 -27.59 -33.55
N LEU A 527 -13.33 -27.06 -33.18
CA LEU A 527 -13.60 -25.62 -33.05
C LEU A 527 -13.53 -25.14 -31.60
N ALA A 528 -13.87 -26.00 -30.64
CA ALA A 528 -13.81 -25.74 -29.20
C ALA A 528 -13.81 -27.06 -28.41
N VAL A 529 -13.41 -27.00 -27.15
CA VAL A 529 -13.39 -28.16 -26.23
C VAL A 529 -14.23 -27.89 -24.98
N VAL A 530 -15.06 -28.86 -24.61
CA VAL A 530 -15.91 -28.85 -23.43
C VAL A 530 -15.44 -29.98 -22.51
N ILE A 531 -14.80 -29.61 -21.39
CA ILE A 531 -14.22 -30.55 -20.44
C ILE A 531 -15.13 -30.63 -19.21
N SER A 532 -15.87 -31.72 -19.05
CA SER A 532 -16.63 -31.93 -17.81
C SER A 532 -15.69 -32.23 -16.65
N HIS A 533 -15.97 -31.67 -15.47
CA HIS A 533 -15.26 -32.07 -14.25
C HIS A 533 -15.45 -33.57 -13.96
N ASN A 534 -14.47 -34.19 -13.29
CA ASN A 534 -14.43 -35.63 -13.04
C ASN A 534 -15.04 -36.04 -11.70
N GLU A 535 -15.08 -35.15 -10.71
CA GLU A 535 -15.74 -35.38 -9.40
C GLU A 535 -17.07 -34.60 -9.29
N PRO A 536 -17.95 -34.94 -8.34
CA PRO A 536 -19.11 -34.09 -8.01
C PRO A 536 -18.67 -32.67 -7.60
N MET A 537 -19.54 -31.68 -7.82
CA MET A 537 -19.28 -30.31 -7.33
C MET A 537 -19.40 -30.23 -5.81
N ASP A 538 -18.65 -29.30 -5.21
CA ASP A 538 -18.77 -28.97 -3.80
C ASP A 538 -20.14 -28.29 -3.53
N PRO A 539 -20.96 -28.75 -2.58
CA PRO A 539 -22.21 -28.08 -2.21
C PRO A 539 -22.01 -26.64 -1.68
N GLU A 540 -20.84 -26.30 -1.15
CA GLU A 540 -20.51 -24.97 -0.64
C GLU A 540 -19.86 -24.08 -1.71
N SER A 541 -19.31 -24.68 -2.78
CA SER A 541 -18.80 -23.98 -3.97
C SER A 541 -19.21 -24.71 -5.26
N PRO A 542 -20.47 -24.59 -5.72
CA PRO A 542 -21.04 -25.38 -6.80
C PRO A 542 -20.64 -24.88 -8.21
N VAL A 543 -19.39 -24.45 -8.38
CA VAL A 543 -18.86 -23.82 -9.59
C VAL A 543 -17.86 -24.75 -10.30
N PRO A 544 -18.01 -25.03 -11.61
CA PRO A 544 -17.01 -25.82 -12.33
C PRO A 544 -15.65 -25.10 -12.33
N PRO A 545 -14.54 -25.80 -12.03
CA PRO A 545 -13.25 -25.16 -11.82
C PRO A 545 -12.64 -24.66 -13.12
N ARG A 546 -12.09 -23.42 -13.09
CA ARG A 546 -11.29 -22.84 -14.18
C ARG A 546 -10.19 -23.81 -14.63
N LEU A 547 -9.85 -23.77 -15.91
CA LEU A 547 -8.86 -24.67 -16.51
C LEU A 547 -7.52 -23.95 -16.67
N SER A 548 -6.50 -24.40 -15.93
CA SER A 548 -5.10 -24.03 -16.11
C SER A 548 -4.34 -25.09 -16.90
N GLY A 549 -3.22 -24.70 -17.51
CA GLY A 549 -2.39 -25.53 -18.38
C GLY A 549 -1.31 -24.68 -19.02
N SER A 550 -0.20 -25.27 -19.47
CA SER A 550 0.94 -24.45 -19.87
C SER A 550 0.74 -23.69 -21.17
N MET A 551 1.30 -22.48 -21.22
CA MET A 551 1.39 -21.56 -22.34
C MET A 551 2.69 -21.70 -23.14
N ALA A 552 3.63 -22.55 -22.70
CA ALA A 552 4.85 -22.91 -23.45
C ALA A 552 4.57 -23.55 -24.83
N THR A 553 3.32 -23.95 -25.10
CA THR A 553 2.80 -24.23 -26.44
C THR A 553 1.32 -23.81 -26.46
N PRO A 554 1.01 -22.58 -26.90
CA PRO A 554 -0.35 -22.06 -26.94
C PRO A 554 -1.25 -22.84 -27.89
N VAL A 555 -2.54 -22.93 -27.55
CA VAL A 555 -3.59 -23.54 -28.39
C VAL A 555 -4.52 -22.46 -28.94
N GLY A 556 -4.98 -22.63 -30.18
CA GLY A 556 -5.77 -21.63 -30.92
C GLY A 556 -7.29 -21.77 -30.82
N ILE A 557 -7.80 -22.78 -30.07
CA ILE A 557 -9.24 -23.00 -29.88
C ILE A 557 -9.65 -22.86 -28.40
N PRO A 558 -10.83 -22.30 -28.08
CA PRO A 558 -11.26 -22.12 -26.70
C PRO A 558 -11.61 -23.46 -26.02
N ALA A 559 -11.24 -23.56 -24.75
CA ALA A 559 -11.69 -24.61 -23.85
C ALA A 559 -12.58 -24.03 -22.73
N VAL A 560 -13.62 -24.77 -22.37
CA VAL A 560 -14.50 -24.44 -21.23
C VAL A 560 -14.74 -25.64 -20.34
N SER A 561 -14.96 -25.40 -19.05
CA SER A 561 -15.29 -26.44 -18.08
C SER A 561 -16.75 -26.39 -17.66
N ILE A 562 -17.39 -27.55 -17.57
CA ILE A 562 -18.75 -27.72 -17.03
C ILE A 562 -18.75 -28.68 -15.85
N SER A 563 -19.83 -28.71 -15.05
CA SER A 563 -19.91 -29.62 -13.91
C SER A 563 -19.92 -31.10 -14.35
N GLN A 564 -19.71 -32.02 -13.41
CA GLN A 564 -19.82 -33.46 -13.69
C GLN A 564 -21.26 -33.84 -14.07
N GLU A 565 -22.27 -33.26 -13.41
CA GLU A 565 -23.69 -33.52 -13.68
C GLU A 565 -24.10 -33.01 -15.06
N ASP A 566 -23.73 -31.76 -15.38
CA ASP A 566 -23.94 -31.17 -16.70
C ASP A 566 -23.22 -31.97 -17.78
N GLY A 567 -21.98 -32.40 -17.53
CA GLY A 567 -21.23 -33.25 -18.44
C GLY A 567 -21.90 -34.61 -18.72
N VAL A 568 -22.55 -35.21 -17.73
CA VAL A 568 -23.35 -36.44 -17.92
C VAL A 568 -24.61 -36.14 -18.73
N ALA A 569 -25.34 -35.07 -18.41
CA ALA A 569 -26.56 -34.69 -19.12
C ALA A 569 -26.28 -34.28 -20.59
N LEU A 570 -25.20 -33.55 -20.83
CA LEU A 570 -24.73 -33.10 -22.14
C LEU A 570 -24.36 -34.32 -23.00
N ARG A 571 -23.54 -35.25 -22.48
CA ARG A 571 -23.20 -36.50 -23.19
C ARG A 571 -24.43 -37.34 -23.50
N ALA A 572 -25.44 -37.36 -22.63
CA ALA A 572 -26.71 -38.03 -22.90
C ALA A 572 -27.46 -37.40 -24.10
N GLN A 573 -27.53 -36.06 -24.19
CA GLN A 573 -28.13 -35.39 -25.36
C GLN A 573 -27.41 -35.70 -26.68
N VAL A 574 -26.08 -35.80 -26.66
CA VAL A 574 -25.31 -36.18 -27.86
C VAL A 574 -25.58 -37.64 -28.24
N ALA A 575 -25.71 -38.55 -27.26
CA ALA A 575 -26.08 -39.95 -27.50
C ALA A 575 -27.51 -40.11 -28.02
N ASP A 576 -28.45 -39.27 -27.57
CA ASP A 576 -29.83 -39.19 -28.09
C ASP A 576 -29.93 -38.50 -29.47
N GLY A 577 -28.81 -38.00 -30.01
CA GLY A 577 -28.69 -37.58 -31.41
C GLY A 577 -28.69 -36.06 -31.63
N ALA A 578 -28.31 -35.25 -30.65
CA ALA A 578 -28.10 -33.81 -30.86
C ALA A 578 -26.99 -33.56 -31.90
N THR A 579 -27.31 -32.83 -32.98
CA THR A 579 -26.41 -32.56 -34.11
C THR A 579 -25.81 -31.16 -34.13
N ALA A 580 -26.19 -30.30 -33.17
CA ALA A 580 -25.72 -28.93 -33.08
C ALA A 580 -25.32 -28.60 -31.63
N ALA A 581 -24.22 -27.86 -31.51
CA ALA A 581 -23.68 -27.33 -30.29
C ALA A 581 -23.10 -25.93 -30.55
N SER A 582 -23.00 -25.09 -29.52
CA SER A 582 -22.26 -23.83 -29.55
C SER A 582 -21.58 -23.59 -28.22
N VAL A 583 -20.31 -23.21 -28.24
CA VAL A 583 -19.58 -22.66 -27.08
C VAL A 583 -19.53 -21.14 -27.24
N HIS A 584 -19.98 -20.39 -26.24
CA HIS A 584 -20.16 -18.94 -26.36
C HIS A 584 -20.03 -18.25 -24.99
N LYS A 585 -19.73 -16.94 -25.01
CA LYS A 585 -19.99 -16.07 -23.84
C LYS A 585 -21.50 -15.96 -23.63
N ILE A 586 -21.96 -15.85 -22.39
CA ILE A 586 -23.37 -15.55 -22.11
C ILE A 586 -23.58 -14.05 -22.29
N SER A 587 -24.33 -13.68 -23.33
CA SER A 587 -24.53 -12.27 -23.74
C SER A 587 -25.50 -11.49 -22.83
N SER A 588 -26.22 -12.17 -21.93
CA SER A 588 -26.97 -11.54 -20.84
C SER A 588 -26.12 -11.25 -19.60
N HIS A 589 -24.89 -11.75 -19.54
CA HIS A 589 -23.95 -11.47 -18.45
C HIS A 589 -22.92 -10.43 -18.95
N PRO A 590 -22.42 -9.54 -18.07
CA PRO A 590 -21.45 -8.52 -18.46
C PRO A 590 -20.15 -9.15 -18.99
N GLY A 591 -19.29 -8.33 -19.62
CA GLY A 591 -17.90 -8.73 -19.82
C GLY A 591 -17.21 -8.97 -18.47
N ILE A 592 -16.27 -9.92 -18.43
CA ILE A 592 -15.38 -10.06 -17.27
C ILE A 592 -14.65 -8.73 -17.07
N ARG A 593 -14.59 -8.26 -15.83
CA ARG A 593 -13.83 -7.08 -15.44
C ARG A 593 -12.36 -7.44 -15.26
N ASP A 594 -11.50 -6.45 -15.35
CA ASP A 594 -10.08 -6.66 -15.54
C ASP A 594 -9.28 -5.70 -14.67
N GLY A 595 -8.40 -6.24 -13.81
CA GLY A 595 -7.61 -5.44 -12.86
C GLY A 595 -6.65 -4.50 -13.59
N ASP A 596 -6.11 -4.95 -14.73
CA ASP A 596 -5.23 -4.22 -15.63
C ASP A 596 -5.83 -2.92 -16.22
N TYR A 597 -7.13 -2.70 -16.03
CA TYR A 597 -7.85 -1.49 -16.42
C TYR A 597 -8.39 -0.65 -15.25
N GLU A 598 -8.12 -1.03 -14.00
CA GLU A 598 -8.40 -0.18 -12.85
C GLU A 598 -7.09 0.33 -12.28
N ASN A 599 -6.65 1.49 -12.76
CA ASN A 599 -5.44 2.20 -12.34
C ASN A 599 -5.39 2.37 -10.81
N GLY A 600 -6.56 2.46 -10.14
CA GLY A 600 -6.63 2.50 -8.68
C GLY A 600 -6.07 1.24 -8.00
N ILE A 601 -6.21 0.07 -8.61
CA ILE A 601 -5.57 -1.18 -8.16
C ILE A 601 -4.08 -1.15 -8.53
N ILE A 602 -3.73 -0.79 -9.77
CA ILE A 602 -2.31 -0.76 -10.21
C ILE A 602 -1.44 0.17 -9.35
N ILE A 603 -1.96 1.34 -8.95
CA ILE A 603 -1.26 2.28 -8.06
C ILE A 603 -1.25 1.75 -6.61
N HIS A 604 -2.27 1.01 -6.18
CA HIS A 604 -2.29 0.35 -4.88
C HIS A 604 -1.17 -0.70 -4.80
N GLU A 605 -1.09 -1.60 -5.76
CA GLU A 605 -0.02 -2.62 -5.82
C GLU A 605 1.37 -1.97 -5.85
N TYR A 606 1.60 -0.98 -6.72
CA TYR A 606 2.88 -0.25 -6.76
C TYR A 606 3.18 0.47 -5.42
N GLY A 607 2.14 0.90 -4.69
CA GLY A 607 2.23 1.52 -3.38
C GLY A 607 2.78 0.59 -2.28
N HIS A 608 2.54 -0.72 -2.38
CA HIS A 608 3.20 -1.71 -1.52
C HIS A 608 4.70 -1.75 -1.78
N GLY A 609 5.10 -1.74 -3.06
CA GLY A 609 6.50 -1.62 -3.45
C GLY A 609 7.18 -0.38 -2.87
N VAL A 610 6.59 0.79 -3.08
CA VAL A 610 7.10 2.09 -2.59
C VAL A 610 7.20 2.10 -1.06
N SER A 611 6.16 1.67 -0.36
CA SER A 611 6.10 1.78 1.10
C SER A 611 7.00 0.77 1.80
N ASN A 612 7.11 -0.47 1.31
CA ASN A 612 8.08 -1.46 1.82
C ASN A 612 9.52 -0.99 1.59
N ARG A 613 9.85 -0.56 0.36
CA ARG A 613 11.21 -0.15 -0.06
C ARG A 613 11.73 1.11 0.65
N LEU A 614 10.84 2.04 1.04
CA LEU A 614 11.21 3.27 1.77
C LEU A 614 11.22 3.11 3.30
N THR A 615 10.42 2.22 3.88
CA THR A 615 10.28 2.11 5.34
C THR A 615 11.43 1.33 5.96
N GLY A 616 12.14 1.92 6.93
CA GLY A 616 13.39 1.38 7.47
C GLY A 616 14.59 1.50 6.51
N GLY A 617 14.34 1.85 5.24
CA GLY A 617 15.31 2.08 4.20
C GLY A 617 15.72 0.83 3.41
N LEU A 618 16.65 1.02 2.47
CA LEU A 618 17.08 -0.04 1.55
C LEU A 618 17.67 -1.24 2.27
N ASN A 619 17.37 -2.44 1.74
CA ASN A 619 17.85 -3.75 2.19
C ASN A 619 17.20 -4.31 3.47
N ILE A 620 16.00 -3.85 3.82
CA ILE A 620 15.14 -4.42 4.86
C ILE A 620 13.65 -4.27 4.49
N ASN A 621 12.80 -5.23 4.86
CA ASN A 621 11.35 -5.08 4.85
C ASN A 621 10.86 -4.83 6.30
N CYS A 622 10.11 -3.75 6.50
CA CYS A 622 9.77 -3.23 7.83
C CYS A 622 8.26 -3.03 8.07
N LEU A 623 7.38 -3.31 7.10
CA LEU A 623 5.93 -3.11 7.21
C LEU A 623 5.19 -4.32 7.74
N ARG A 624 5.40 -4.58 9.04
CA ARG A 624 4.87 -5.74 9.74
C ARG A 624 4.36 -5.38 11.13
N GLY A 625 3.65 -6.32 11.76
CA GLY A 625 2.84 -6.08 12.95
C GLY A 625 1.36 -5.88 12.59
N HIS A 626 0.52 -5.71 13.62
CA HIS A 626 -0.94 -5.64 13.45
C HIS A 626 -1.49 -4.22 13.28
N GLU A 627 -0.67 -3.18 13.54
CA GLU A 627 -1.00 -1.77 13.26
C GLU A 627 -0.39 -1.27 11.92
N GLN A 628 0.29 -2.13 11.16
CA GLN A 628 1.02 -1.73 9.95
C GLN A 628 0.12 -1.07 8.88
N MET A 629 0.65 -0.07 8.18
CA MET A 629 -0.11 0.91 7.39
C MET A 629 0.04 0.75 5.86
N GLY A 630 0.70 -0.31 5.36
CA GLY A 630 1.00 -0.62 3.94
C GLY A 630 -0.14 -0.29 2.99
N GLU A 631 -1.18 -1.12 3.06
CA GLU A 631 -2.54 -0.95 2.51
C GLU A 631 -3.07 0.50 2.51
N GLY A 632 -2.74 1.29 3.53
CA GLY A 632 -3.20 2.66 3.70
C GLY A 632 -2.37 3.70 2.94
N TRP A 633 -1.06 3.49 2.76
CA TRP A 633 -0.29 4.30 1.82
C TRP A 633 -0.62 3.92 0.37
N SER A 634 -0.81 2.62 0.10
CA SER A 634 -1.25 2.10 -1.19
C SER A 634 -2.59 2.71 -1.63
N ASP A 635 -3.63 2.69 -0.77
CA ASP A 635 -4.89 3.40 -1.05
C ASP A 635 -4.68 4.92 -1.15
N TYR A 636 -3.87 5.54 -0.27
CA TYR A 636 -3.62 6.99 -0.33
C TYR A 636 -2.97 7.45 -1.64
N LEU A 637 -1.99 6.70 -2.15
CA LEU A 637 -1.32 6.98 -3.42
C LEU A 637 -2.32 6.88 -4.57
N ALA A 638 -3.10 5.79 -4.63
CA ALA A 638 -4.13 5.62 -5.66
C ALA A 638 -5.17 6.75 -5.64
N LEU A 639 -5.70 7.08 -4.45
CA LEU A 639 -6.68 8.17 -4.27
C LEU A 639 -6.14 9.55 -4.63
N THR A 640 -4.85 9.80 -4.37
CA THR A 640 -4.22 11.12 -4.59
C THR A 640 -3.75 11.30 -6.04
N MET A 641 -3.22 10.24 -6.66
CA MET A 641 -2.75 10.25 -8.05
C MET A 641 -3.90 10.22 -9.08
N LEU A 642 -5.08 9.75 -8.67
CA LEU A 642 -6.29 9.73 -9.48
C LEU A 642 -7.33 10.77 -9.03
N MET A 643 -6.97 11.69 -8.12
CA MET A 643 -7.89 12.71 -7.61
C MET A 643 -8.27 13.70 -8.72
N ASP A 644 -9.57 13.85 -8.97
CA ASP A 644 -10.08 14.81 -9.97
C ASP A 644 -11.22 15.64 -9.38
N PRO A 645 -10.99 16.91 -8.98
CA PRO A 645 -12.02 17.76 -8.38
C PRO A 645 -13.23 18.10 -9.24
N ALA A 646 -13.28 17.67 -10.52
CA ALA A 646 -14.52 17.71 -11.31
C ALA A 646 -15.53 16.61 -10.91
N VAL A 647 -15.07 15.56 -10.21
CA VAL A 647 -15.89 14.42 -9.77
C VAL A 647 -15.63 14.01 -8.32
N ASP A 648 -14.40 14.07 -7.81
CA ASP A 648 -14.05 13.76 -6.42
C ASP A 648 -14.32 14.96 -5.52
N HIS A 649 -15.07 14.76 -4.43
CA HIS A 649 -15.47 15.81 -3.50
C HIS A 649 -15.24 15.35 -2.04
N PRO A 650 -14.66 16.19 -1.16
CA PRO A 650 -14.16 15.77 0.15
C PRO A 650 -15.21 15.18 1.10
N GLU A 651 -16.44 15.69 1.04
CA GLU A 651 -17.56 15.32 1.93
C GLU A 651 -18.50 14.25 1.33
N GLU A 652 -18.22 13.79 0.12
CA GLU A 652 -18.98 12.73 -0.57
C GLU A 652 -18.27 11.37 -0.42
N ALA A 653 -18.78 10.33 -1.06
CA ALA A 653 -18.22 8.97 -0.96
C ALA A 653 -17.22 8.71 -2.08
N ARG A 654 -16.02 8.22 -1.76
CA ARG A 654 -15.02 7.73 -2.72
C ARG A 654 -14.65 6.27 -2.45
N GLY A 655 -14.97 5.37 -3.38
CA GLY A 655 -14.63 3.95 -3.28
C GLY A 655 -13.24 3.62 -3.84
N MET A 656 -12.78 2.39 -3.61
CA MET A 656 -11.61 1.76 -4.24
C MET A 656 -12.03 0.46 -4.94
N GLY A 657 -11.50 0.15 -6.12
CA GLY A 657 -11.91 -1.00 -6.94
C GLY A 657 -13.39 -1.03 -7.42
N PRO A 658 -14.12 0.09 -7.62
CA PRO A 658 -15.53 0.04 -8.00
C PRO A 658 -15.79 -0.55 -9.40
N TYR A 659 -14.90 -0.38 -10.39
CA TYR A 659 -15.10 -0.93 -11.74
C TYR A 659 -15.00 -2.46 -11.73
N ALA A 660 -13.97 -3.01 -11.08
CA ALA A 660 -13.74 -4.43 -10.80
C ALA A 660 -14.93 -5.09 -10.08
N LEU A 661 -15.53 -4.37 -9.12
CA LEU A 661 -16.74 -4.80 -8.40
C LEU A 661 -18.06 -4.58 -9.16
N PHE A 662 -18.02 -4.14 -10.43
CA PHE A 662 -19.21 -3.87 -11.25
C PHE A 662 -20.16 -2.80 -10.64
N GLN A 663 -19.60 -1.79 -9.99
CA GLN A 663 -20.32 -0.62 -9.50
C GLN A 663 -20.37 0.47 -10.59
N ASP A 664 -21.35 1.38 -10.51
CA ASP A 664 -21.69 2.29 -11.63
C ASP A 664 -20.62 3.38 -11.89
N ASP A 665 -19.98 3.90 -10.84
CA ASP A 665 -19.01 5.00 -10.87
C ASP A 665 -18.04 4.95 -9.65
N ARG A 666 -17.06 5.87 -9.57
CA ARG A 666 -16.06 5.93 -8.48
C ARG A 666 -16.63 6.33 -7.10
N HIS A 667 -17.91 6.73 -7.04
CA HIS A 667 -18.63 7.05 -5.80
C HIS A 667 -19.33 5.84 -5.17
N GLY A 668 -19.16 4.66 -5.77
CA GLY A 668 -19.55 3.37 -5.20
C GLY A 668 -18.90 3.09 -3.83
N ASN A 669 -19.34 2.02 -3.17
CA ASN A 669 -18.80 1.61 -1.88
C ASN A 669 -17.34 1.11 -1.98
N GLY A 670 -16.95 0.58 -3.14
CA GLY A 670 -15.65 -0.06 -3.34
C GLY A 670 -15.45 -1.37 -2.55
N ILE A 671 -14.20 -1.81 -2.42
CA ILE A 671 -13.76 -3.01 -1.68
C ILE A 671 -13.60 -2.79 -0.16
N ARG A 672 -13.43 -1.53 0.28
CA ARG A 672 -13.07 -1.17 1.66
C ARG A 672 -14.30 -1.08 2.59
N PRO A 673 -14.14 -1.17 3.93
CA PRO A 673 -15.26 -1.17 4.89
C PRO A 673 -16.21 0.04 4.81
N ARG A 674 -15.70 1.20 4.39
CA ARG A 674 -16.47 2.40 4.04
C ARG A 674 -15.80 3.14 2.88
N PRO A 675 -16.51 4.01 2.15
CA PRO A 675 -15.88 4.97 1.26
C PRO A 675 -14.98 5.93 2.03
N TYR A 676 -13.98 6.49 1.34
CA TYR A 676 -13.23 7.64 1.82
C TYR A 676 -14.08 8.91 1.76
N SER A 677 -14.01 9.69 2.84
CA SER A 677 -14.77 10.93 3.02
C SER A 677 -14.31 11.64 4.30
N ARG A 678 -14.29 12.99 4.30
CA ARG A 678 -14.19 13.78 5.54
C ARG A 678 -15.51 13.83 6.31
N ASN A 679 -16.61 13.43 5.67
CA ASN A 679 -17.93 13.33 6.29
C ASN A 679 -18.00 12.10 7.22
N MET A 680 -18.00 12.34 8.53
CA MET A 680 -17.96 11.28 9.54
C MET A 680 -19.23 10.41 9.58
N ASP A 681 -20.35 10.81 8.97
CA ASP A 681 -21.53 9.92 8.84
C ASP A 681 -21.29 8.83 7.78
N ILE A 682 -20.44 9.11 6.78
CA ILE A 682 -19.97 8.14 5.77
C ILE A 682 -18.80 7.33 6.36
N GLN A 683 -17.80 8.04 6.90
CA GLN A 683 -16.49 7.53 7.31
C GLN A 683 -16.16 7.88 8.79
N PRO A 684 -16.80 7.21 9.78
CA PRO A 684 -16.67 7.51 11.21
C PRO A 684 -15.38 7.01 11.89
N PHE A 685 -14.28 6.78 11.14
CA PHE A 685 -13.04 6.24 11.70
C PHE A 685 -12.35 7.17 12.72
N THR A 686 -11.95 6.58 13.85
CA THR A 686 -11.04 7.12 14.86
C THR A 686 -10.13 6.02 15.40
N TYR A 687 -8.96 6.39 15.91
CA TYR A 687 -7.86 5.48 16.24
C TYR A 687 -8.18 4.33 17.20
N ASP A 688 -9.02 4.53 18.23
CA ASP A 688 -9.42 3.45 19.18
C ASP A 688 -10.13 2.29 18.47
N ARG A 689 -10.74 2.54 17.31
CA ARG A 689 -11.50 1.53 16.57
C ARG A 689 -10.66 0.41 15.96
N ILE A 690 -9.33 0.54 15.91
CA ILE A 690 -8.47 -0.56 15.44
C ILE A 690 -8.45 -1.73 16.43
N HIS A 691 -8.72 -1.50 17.72
CA HIS A 691 -8.83 -2.54 18.77
C HIS A 691 -9.75 -3.69 18.36
N THR A 692 -10.86 -3.37 17.72
CA THR A 692 -11.93 -4.33 17.46
C THR A 692 -11.86 -4.88 16.05
N GLY A 693 -11.70 -6.19 15.90
CA GLY A 693 -12.02 -6.95 14.69
C GLY A 693 -13.52 -7.01 14.36
N GLY A 694 -14.25 -5.92 14.61
CA GLY A 694 -15.70 -5.81 14.52
C GLY A 694 -16.14 -4.35 14.46
N TRP A 695 -16.60 -3.91 13.29
CA TRP A 695 -17.07 -2.55 13.01
C TRP A 695 -18.51 -2.31 13.48
N LEU A 696 -18.99 -1.08 13.28
CA LEU A 696 -20.25 -0.52 13.78
C LEU A 696 -21.54 -1.31 13.44
N ASP A 697 -21.48 -2.20 12.44
CA ASP A 697 -22.58 -3.06 11.98
C ASP A 697 -22.29 -4.58 12.14
N GLY A 698 -21.13 -4.96 12.68
CA GLY A 698 -20.71 -6.35 12.92
C GLY A 698 -19.84 -6.98 11.82
N ALA A 699 -19.48 -6.22 10.78
CA ALA A 699 -18.46 -6.61 9.80
C ALA A 699 -17.04 -6.60 10.42
N SER A 700 -16.09 -7.36 9.86
CA SER A 700 -14.71 -7.42 10.39
C SER A 700 -13.84 -6.26 9.91
N LEU A 701 -13.00 -5.71 10.79
CA LEU A 701 -11.76 -5.03 10.40
C LEU A 701 -10.64 -6.09 10.33
N ALA A 702 -10.60 -6.81 9.21
CA ALA A 702 -9.53 -7.77 8.91
C ALA A 702 -8.20 -7.03 8.73
N THR A 703 -7.12 -7.53 9.34
CA THR A 703 -5.75 -7.04 9.11
C THR A 703 -5.14 -7.73 7.89
N PRO A 704 -4.38 -7.02 7.03
CA PRO A 704 -4.03 -5.58 7.13
C PRO A 704 -5.13 -4.62 6.66
N HIS A 705 -5.98 -5.04 5.72
CA HIS A 705 -6.95 -4.24 4.94
C HIS A 705 -7.74 -3.16 5.72
N GLY A 706 -8.33 -3.53 6.86
CA GLY A 706 -9.15 -2.64 7.68
C GLY A 706 -8.34 -1.62 8.49
N VAL A 707 -7.06 -1.91 8.75
CA VAL A 707 -6.12 -1.00 9.42
C VAL A 707 -5.54 -0.03 8.39
N GLY A 708 -5.09 -0.50 7.22
CA GLY A 708 -4.69 0.40 6.13
C GLY A 708 -5.81 1.35 5.71
N HIS A 709 -7.05 0.86 5.60
CA HIS A 709 -8.23 1.69 5.33
C HIS A 709 -8.40 2.85 6.33
N ALA A 710 -8.16 2.58 7.61
CA ALA A 710 -8.22 3.57 8.68
C ALA A 710 -7.12 4.64 8.57
N TRP A 711 -5.92 4.24 8.17
CA TRP A 711 -4.81 5.14 7.87
C TRP A 711 -5.10 6.03 6.64
N ALA A 712 -5.51 5.44 5.51
CA ALA A 712 -5.90 6.15 4.30
C ALA A 712 -7.04 7.15 4.53
N ALA A 713 -8.01 6.83 5.39
CA ALA A 713 -9.08 7.76 5.77
C ALA A 713 -8.57 9.00 6.54
N THR A 714 -7.43 8.89 7.22
CA THR A 714 -6.78 10.02 7.90
C THR A 714 -5.94 10.85 6.91
N LEU A 715 -5.25 10.20 5.98
CA LEU A 715 -4.53 10.90 4.91
C LEU A 715 -5.48 11.56 3.89
N TRP A 716 -6.71 11.05 3.70
CA TRP A 716 -7.77 11.72 2.94
C TRP A 716 -8.19 13.05 3.56
N ASP A 717 -8.41 13.09 4.88
CA ASP A 717 -8.66 14.36 5.59
C ASP A 717 -7.48 15.30 5.38
N LEU A 718 -6.23 14.86 5.67
CA LEU A 718 -5.00 15.66 5.49
C LEU A 718 -4.85 16.26 4.08
N ASN A 719 -5.09 15.47 3.04
CA ASN A 719 -4.93 15.91 1.65
C ASN A 719 -5.89 17.05 1.31
N TRP A 720 -7.19 16.84 1.56
CA TRP A 720 -8.20 17.88 1.36
C TRP A 720 -8.03 19.09 2.29
N ASP A 721 -7.52 18.87 3.49
CA ASP A 721 -7.20 19.89 4.49
C ASP A 721 -6.03 20.81 4.07
N LEU A 722 -5.10 20.31 3.25
CA LEU A 722 -4.05 21.10 2.60
C LEU A 722 -4.53 21.70 1.27
N ILE A 723 -5.39 21.02 0.51
CA ILE A 723 -6.04 21.57 -0.69
C ILE A 723 -6.90 22.80 -0.35
N ASP A 724 -7.64 22.76 0.75
CA ASP A 724 -8.46 23.89 1.22
C ASP A 724 -7.61 25.14 1.57
N LYS A 725 -6.33 24.97 1.93
CA LYS A 725 -5.38 26.06 2.24
C LYS A 725 -4.62 26.55 1.01
N HIS A 726 -4.03 25.62 0.24
CA HIS A 726 -3.05 25.91 -0.81
C HIS A 726 -3.59 25.78 -2.24
N GLY A 727 -4.83 25.30 -2.40
CA GLY A 727 -5.41 24.96 -3.70
C GLY A 727 -5.00 23.56 -4.18
N PHE A 728 -5.39 23.23 -5.42
CA PHE A 728 -5.17 21.93 -6.06
C PHE A 728 -4.36 22.10 -7.35
N SER A 729 -3.36 21.23 -7.57
CA SER A 729 -2.66 21.09 -8.85
C SER A 729 -3.22 19.87 -9.58
N SER A 730 -3.69 20.06 -10.81
CA SER A 730 -4.11 18.96 -11.68
C SER A 730 -2.95 18.11 -12.20
N ASN A 731 -1.71 18.61 -12.14
CA ASN A 731 -0.56 17.96 -12.74
C ASN A 731 0.49 17.65 -11.67
N LEU A 732 0.66 16.36 -11.35
CA LEU A 732 1.57 15.93 -10.27
C LEU A 732 3.05 15.98 -10.65
N TYR A 733 3.42 16.20 -11.92
CA TYR A 733 4.81 16.44 -12.31
C TYR A 733 5.33 17.85 -11.92
N THR A 734 4.51 18.66 -11.24
CA THR A 734 4.87 20.02 -10.76
C THR A 734 5.69 19.98 -9.47
N ASP A 735 6.32 21.12 -9.12
CA ASP A 735 7.14 21.25 -7.91
C ASP A 735 6.29 20.99 -6.65
N TRP A 736 6.85 20.31 -5.64
CA TRP A 736 6.10 19.80 -4.49
C TRP A 736 5.28 20.86 -3.72
N ASP A 737 5.73 22.12 -3.66
CA ASP A 737 5.07 23.19 -2.90
C ASP A 737 3.93 23.90 -3.67
N THR A 738 3.72 23.53 -4.95
CA THR A 738 2.75 24.16 -5.89
C THR A 738 1.32 24.21 -5.36
N ALA A 739 0.85 23.17 -4.68
CA ALA A 739 -0.52 23.02 -4.22
C ALA A 739 -0.64 22.12 -2.99
N GLY A 740 -1.85 22.01 -2.42
CA GLY A 740 -2.11 21.20 -1.23
C GLY A 740 -1.90 19.70 -1.46
N ASN A 741 -2.28 19.18 -2.62
CA ASN A 741 -2.11 17.76 -2.97
C ASN A 741 -0.65 17.38 -3.25
N THR A 742 0.12 18.27 -3.88
CA THR A 742 1.56 18.04 -4.10
C THR A 742 2.33 18.11 -2.78
N ARG A 743 1.95 19.02 -1.87
CA ARG A 743 2.50 19.09 -0.49
C ARG A 743 2.16 17.84 0.32
N ALA A 744 0.90 17.41 0.31
CA ALA A 744 0.46 16.21 1.01
C ALA A 744 1.24 14.97 0.53
N LEU A 745 1.37 14.80 -0.79
CA LEU A 745 2.12 13.70 -1.38
C LEU A 745 3.59 13.74 -0.94
N GLN A 746 4.24 14.90 -0.99
CA GLN A 746 5.62 15.05 -0.53
C GLN A 746 5.81 14.73 0.95
N TYR A 747 4.89 15.18 1.82
CA TYR A 747 4.95 14.90 3.26
C TYR A 747 4.76 13.40 3.56
N VAL A 748 3.97 12.68 2.77
CA VAL A 748 3.84 11.21 2.89
C VAL A 748 5.08 10.48 2.35
N MET A 749 5.62 10.89 1.20
CA MET A 749 6.83 10.27 0.60
C MET A 749 8.09 10.49 1.45
N ASP A 750 8.24 11.68 2.05
CA ASP A 750 9.28 11.91 3.06
C ASP A 750 8.97 11.21 4.39
N GLY A 751 7.69 11.14 4.79
CA GLY A 751 7.27 10.48 6.05
C GLY A 751 7.58 8.97 6.08
N LEU A 752 7.35 8.28 4.96
CA LEU A 752 7.76 6.88 4.74
C LEU A 752 9.26 6.65 5.04
N LYS A 753 10.11 7.61 4.66
CA LYS A 753 11.56 7.58 4.90
C LYS A 753 11.96 7.91 6.34
N MET A 754 11.06 8.45 7.17
CA MET A 754 11.37 8.90 8.54
C MET A 754 10.82 7.99 9.64
N GLN A 755 9.76 7.23 9.38
CA GLN A 755 8.97 6.50 10.38
C GLN A 755 9.63 5.26 11.02
N GLY A 756 10.84 4.89 10.62
CA GLY A 756 11.58 3.76 11.22
C GLY A 756 11.13 2.38 10.73
N CYS A 757 11.18 1.38 11.61
CA CYS A 757 10.81 -0.01 11.32
C CYS A 757 9.66 -0.46 12.23
N GLU A 758 8.79 -1.36 11.74
CA GLU A 758 7.55 -1.79 12.40
C GLU A 758 6.63 -0.63 12.87
N PRO A 759 6.40 0.41 12.04
CA PRO A 759 5.65 1.59 12.46
C PRO A 759 4.15 1.31 12.64
N GLY A 760 3.57 1.84 13.73
CA GLY A 760 2.13 2.08 13.85
C GLY A 760 1.78 3.53 13.53
N PHE A 761 0.51 3.90 13.72
CA PHE A 761 -0.05 5.17 13.25
C PHE A 761 0.58 6.40 13.90
N VAL A 762 1.06 6.28 15.14
CA VAL A 762 1.78 7.37 15.83
C VAL A 762 3.16 7.58 15.20
N ALA A 763 3.91 6.51 14.92
CA ALA A 763 5.19 6.60 14.22
C ALA A 763 5.04 7.16 12.78
N GLY A 764 4.03 6.69 12.03
CA GLY A 764 3.72 7.22 10.70
C GLY A 764 3.32 8.70 10.72
N ARG A 765 2.52 9.12 11.71
CA ARG A 765 2.15 10.53 11.92
C ARG A 765 3.38 11.37 12.22
N ASP A 766 4.24 10.92 13.13
CA ASP A 766 5.40 11.70 13.57
C ASP A 766 6.49 11.78 12.48
N GLY A 767 6.57 10.78 11.60
CA GLY A 767 7.33 10.86 10.34
C GLY A 767 6.79 11.92 9.38
N ILE A 768 5.47 11.98 9.16
CA ILE A 768 4.83 13.01 8.30
C ILE A 768 4.97 14.42 8.90
N LEU A 769 4.92 14.56 10.23
CA LEU A 769 5.19 15.82 10.92
C LEU A 769 6.67 16.24 10.76
N ALA A 770 7.61 15.31 10.91
CA ALA A 770 9.03 15.58 10.67
C ALA A 770 9.30 15.97 9.20
N ALA A 771 8.60 15.37 8.24
CA ALA A 771 8.65 15.77 6.83
C ALA A 771 8.16 17.21 6.60
N SER A 772 7.03 17.60 7.23
CA SER A 772 6.52 18.98 7.18
C SER A 772 7.53 19.98 7.77
N GLU A 773 8.18 19.64 8.89
CA GLU A 773 9.22 20.46 9.52
C GLU A 773 10.51 20.55 8.68
N ALA A 774 10.95 19.46 8.03
CA ALA A 774 12.07 19.46 7.09
C ALA A 774 11.87 20.46 5.93
N LEU A 775 10.60 20.65 5.55
CA LEU A 775 10.15 21.51 4.46
C LEU A 775 9.68 22.90 4.95
N GLY A 776 9.89 23.22 6.24
CA GLY A 776 9.76 24.57 6.80
C GLY A 776 8.65 24.76 7.84
N GLY A 777 7.90 23.71 8.21
CA GLY A 777 6.94 23.73 9.32
C GLY A 777 5.67 24.57 9.10
N GLU A 778 5.45 25.08 7.89
CA GLU A 778 4.34 26.00 7.57
C GLU A 778 2.93 25.34 7.67
N ASP A 779 2.90 24.01 7.69
CA ASP A 779 1.69 23.20 7.71
C ASP A 779 1.59 22.28 8.93
N THR A 780 2.57 22.28 9.85
CA THR A 780 2.63 21.35 10.99
C THR A 780 1.37 21.38 11.86
N CYS A 781 0.76 22.54 12.09
CA CYS A 781 -0.50 22.62 12.83
C CYS A 781 -1.75 22.18 12.00
N ASN A 782 -1.70 22.25 10.67
CA ASN A 782 -2.72 21.64 9.81
C ASN A 782 -2.62 20.11 9.83
N VAL A 783 -1.40 19.57 9.78
CA VAL A 783 -1.13 18.14 9.95
C VAL A 783 -1.67 17.66 11.30
N TRP A 784 -1.30 18.32 12.40
CA TRP A 784 -1.86 18.01 13.73
C TRP A 784 -3.38 18.11 13.79
N ALA A 785 -4.01 19.11 13.16
CA ALA A 785 -5.46 19.25 13.16
C ALA A 785 -6.17 18.10 12.43
N ALA A 786 -5.62 17.62 11.31
CA ALA A 786 -6.17 16.49 10.55
C ALA A 786 -6.02 15.16 11.32
N PHE A 787 -4.85 14.89 11.90
CA PHE A 787 -4.62 13.68 12.70
C PHE A 787 -5.44 13.67 14.01
N ALA A 788 -5.47 14.80 14.74
CA ALA A 788 -6.26 14.93 15.96
C ALA A 788 -7.77 14.74 15.72
N ARG A 789 -8.29 15.11 14.55
CA ARG A 789 -9.69 14.92 14.15
C ARG A 789 -10.11 13.44 14.13
N ARG A 790 -9.18 12.52 13.85
CA ARG A 790 -9.40 11.05 13.84
C ARG A 790 -8.74 10.31 15.01
N GLY A 791 -8.46 10.98 16.12
CA GLY A 791 -7.96 10.31 17.33
C GLY A 791 -6.44 10.08 17.38
N LEU A 792 -5.69 10.64 16.43
CA LEU A 792 -4.21 10.61 16.38
C LEU A 792 -3.59 11.92 16.89
N GLY A 793 -4.25 12.57 17.85
CA GLY A 793 -3.84 13.83 18.47
C GLY A 793 -2.55 13.74 19.29
N TYR A 794 -2.11 14.89 19.80
CA TYR A 794 -0.80 15.05 20.44
C TYR A 794 -0.54 14.11 21.63
N SER A 795 -1.57 13.78 22.41
CA SER A 795 -1.47 12.83 23.53
C SER A 795 -1.82 11.38 23.19
N ALA A 796 -2.01 11.03 21.91
CA ALA A 796 -2.28 9.65 21.47
C ALA A 796 -1.04 8.76 21.64
N VAL A 797 -1.25 7.50 22.00
CA VAL A 797 -0.19 6.52 22.31
C VAL A 797 -0.37 5.27 21.48
N GLN A 798 0.73 4.74 20.92
CA GLN A 798 0.70 3.54 20.07
C GLN A 798 0.60 2.23 20.86
N GLY A 799 1.25 2.15 22.02
CA GLY A 799 1.43 0.85 22.69
C GLY A 799 2.64 0.12 22.08
N THR A 800 2.39 -1.00 21.40
CA THR A 800 3.44 -1.81 20.75
C THR A 800 3.28 -1.80 19.22
N THR A 801 3.48 -2.95 18.57
CA THR A 801 3.13 -3.18 17.15
C THR A 801 1.84 -4.01 17.02
N ASN A 802 1.21 -4.31 18.17
CA ASN A 802 -0.16 -4.81 18.26
C ASN A 802 -1.15 -3.67 17.97
N ARG A 803 -2.42 -4.04 17.79
CA ARG A 803 -3.53 -3.13 17.44
C ARG A 803 -4.58 -3.02 18.54
N ASP A 804 -4.26 -3.44 19.77
CA ASP A 804 -5.18 -3.52 20.92
C ASP A 804 -4.59 -2.98 22.24
N ASP A 805 -3.42 -2.33 22.18
CA ASP A 805 -2.80 -1.59 23.30
C ASP A 805 -2.59 -0.08 23.03
N ASN A 806 -3.05 0.44 21.89
CA ASN A 806 -3.05 1.87 21.57
C ASN A 806 -4.10 2.67 22.36
N THR A 807 -4.03 4.00 22.32
CA THR A 807 -4.98 4.92 22.97
C THR A 807 -5.18 6.17 22.12
N GLU A 808 -6.44 6.47 21.76
CA GLU A 808 -6.77 7.65 20.97
C GLU A 808 -6.78 8.95 21.77
N ALA A 809 -6.41 10.05 21.11
CA ALA A 809 -6.52 11.40 21.64
C ALA A 809 -6.91 12.39 20.54
N PHE A 810 -7.60 13.46 20.92
CA PHE A 810 -8.14 14.44 19.98
C PHE A 810 -7.57 15.85 20.17
N ASP A 811 -6.47 16.00 20.91
CA ASP A 811 -5.80 17.27 21.17
C ASP A 811 -4.75 17.62 20.11
N VAL A 812 -4.38 18.91 20.05
CA VAL A 812 -3.23 19.40 19.27
C VAL A 812 -2.16 19.93 20.24
N PRO A 813 -0.87 20.01 19.84
CA PRO A 813 0.18 20.43 20.75
C PRO A 813 -0.05 21.87 21.26
N PRO A 814 0.48 22.24 22.43
CA PRO A 814 0.38 23.62 22.95
C PRO A 814 0.99 24.69 22.02
N THR A 815 1.92 24.31 21.13
CA THR A 815 2.46 25.18 20.07
C THR A 815 1.45 25.49 18.96
N CYS A 816 0.38 24.69 18.85
CA CYS A 816 -0.75 24.89 17.94
C CYS A 816 -2.00 25.45 18.66
N GLU A 817 -1.88 25.98 19.89
CA GLU A 817 -2.91 26.87 20.43
C GLU A 817 -3.02 28.13 19.56
N ALA A 818 -4.24 28.47 19.13
CA ALA A 818 -4.47 29.65 18.31
C ALA A 818 -4.12 30.94 19.08
N PRO A 819 -3.64 32.00 18.40
CA PRO A 819 -3.17 33.20 19.06
C PRO A 819 -4.25 33.91 19.89
N GLY A 820 -3.84 34.76 20.83
CA GLY A 820 -4.74 35.63 21.59
C GLY A 820 -5.22 35.06 22.93
N SER A 821 -6.41 35.50 23.36
CA SER A 821 -7.00 35.10 24.65
C SER A 821 -8.10 34.03 24.53
N GLY A 822 -8.32 33.47 23.34
CA GLY A 822 -9.39 32.51 23.08
C GLY A 822 -10.79 33.06 23.34
N PHE A 823 -11.68 32.19 23.81
CA PHE A 823 -13.08 32.49 24.07
C PHE A 823 -13.31 33.54 25.16
N GLN A 824 -14.41 34.27 25.00
CA GLN A 824 -14.87 35.29 25.93
C GLN A 824 -16.36 35.10 26.24
N SER A 825 -16.76 35.65 27.39
CA SER A 825 -18.14 35.61 27.88
C SER A 825 -19.16 35.90 26.76
N PRO A 826 -20.14 35.00 26.49
CA PRO A 826 -20.65 33.98 27.41
C PRO A 826 -19.77 32.74 27.65
N LEU A 827 -18.85 32.39 26.75
CA LEU A 827 -17.99 31.19 26.86
C LEU A 827 -16.71 31.44 27.68
N SER A 828 -15.97 30.38 27.97
CA SER A 828 -14.70 30.36 28.71
C SER A 828 -13.82 29.20 28.26
N ASN A 829 -12.51 29.42 28.14
CA ASN A 829 -11.53 28.38 27.77
C ASN A 829 -11.38 27.26 28.81
N THR A 830 -11.84 27.46 30.06
CA THR A 830 -11.54 26.54 31.18
C THR A 830 -12.76 26.18 32.05
N ALA A 831 -13.91 26.79 31.81
CA ALA A 831 -15.11 26.60 32.62
C ALA A 831 -16.31 26.15 31.77
N LEU A 832 -16.79 24.93 32.05
CA LEU A 832 -17.99 24.32 31.46
C LEU A 832 -19.17 25.31 31.44
N THR A 833 -19.41 25.87 30.26
CA THR A 833 -20.37 26.96 30.06
C THR A 833 -21.75 26.38 29.72
N THR A 834 -22.83 26.85 30.36
CA THR A 834 -24.17 26.38 30.01
C THR A 834 -24.74 27.14 28.81
N VAL A 835 -25.04 26.43 27.72
CA VAL A 835 -25.73 26.95 26.52
C VAL A 835 -27.05 26.20 26.32
N LYS A 836 -28.00 26.79 25.58
CA LYS A 836 -29.32 26.18 25.37
C LYS A 836 -29.46 25.65 23.94
N ALA A 837 -29.91 24.41 23.81
CA ALA A 837 -30.26 23.78 22.54
C ALA A 837 -31.37 24.54 21.80
N GLY A 838 -31.26 24.63 20.47
CA GLY A 838 -32.17 25.38 19.61
C GLY A 838 -32.20 26.90 19.87
N SER A 839 -31.22 27.44 20.60
CA SER A 839 -31.15 28.86 20.97
C SER A 839 -29.82 29.45 20.54
N THR A 840 -29.84 30.32 19.53
CA THR A 840 -28.66 31.00 19.01
C THR A 840 -27.88 31.71 20.12
N THR A 841 -26.65 31.28 20.31
CA THR A 841 -25.68 31.82 21.27
C THR A 841 -24.61 32.59 20.50
N GLN A 842 -24.29 33.80 20.94
CA GLN A 842 -23.18 34.55 20.36
C GLN A 842 -21.86 34.09 20.99
N ILE A 843 -21.12 33.27 20.26
CA ILE A 843 -19.72 32.95 20.56
C ILE A 843 -18.88 34.22 20.36
N ARG A 844 -17.87 34.43 21.20
CA ARG A 844 -16.93 35.55 21.10
C ARG A 844 -15.53 35.04 21.41
N PHE A 845 -14.53 35.46 20.63
CA PHE A 845 -13.14 35.03 20.82
C PHE A 845 -12.14 36.10 20.34
N ASN A 846 -10.94 36.11 20.92
CA ASN A 846 -9.85 37.02 20.58
C ASN A 846 -8.68 36.23 19.98
N LEU A 847 -8.30 36.57 18.75
CA LEU A 847 -7.15 35.99 18.03
C LEU A 847 -5.91 36.89 18.08
N GLY A 848 -5.72 37.65 19.16
CA GLY A 848 -4.66 38.66 19.31
C GLY A 848 -4.84 39.93 18.45
N GLY A 849 -5.54 39.83 17.32
CA GLY A 849 -5.72 40.94 16.38
C GLY A 849 -6.87 40.78 15.39
N ASP A 850 -6.74 41.50 14.28
CA ASP A 850 -7.65 41.57 13.13
C ASP A 850 -7.00 40.72 12.02
N LEU A 851 -7.32 39.42 11.96
CA LEU A 851 -6.69 38.46 11.04
C LEU A 851 -7.40 38.37 9.68
N GLY A 852 -8.46 39.16 9.46
CA GLY A 852 -9.28 39.12 8.25
C GLY A 852 -10.77 39.03 8.54
N ALA A 853 -11.56 38.91 7.46
CA ALA A 853 -13.02 38.84 7.53
C ALA A 853 -13.51 37.49 8.11
N ASP A 854 -12.86 36.41 7.70
CA ASP A 854 -13.03 35.06 8.24
C ASP A 854 -11.64 34.41 8.31
N PRO A 855 -11.13 34.07 9.51
CA PRO A 855 -9.88 33.34 9.72
C PRO A 855 -10.12 31.90 10.21
N LEU A 856 -11.38 31.43 10.18
CA LEU A 856 -11.75 30.08 10.60
C LEU A 856 -11.70 29.16 9.38
N ARG A 857 -11.05 28.00 9.53
CA ARG A 857 -10.85 27.02 8.45
C ARG A 857 -12.12 26.78 7.63
N ALA A 858 -12.01 26.79 6.30
CA ALA A 858 -13.15 26.62 5.39
C ALA A 858 -13.97 25.34 5.68
N ALA A 859 -13.28 24.20 5.82
CA ALA A 859 -13.84 22.95 6.32
C ALA A 859 -13.66 22.80 7.84
N HIS A 860 -14.52 21.98 8.46
CA HIS A 860 -14.38 21.51 9.85
C HIS A 860 -14.07 22.61 10.89
N SER A 861 -14.69 23.80 10.76
CA SER A 861 -14.62 24.86 11.77
C SER A 861 -15.86 25.76 11.72
N PRO A 862 -16.59 25.98 12.84
CA PRO A 862 -16.48 25.29 14.12
C PRO A 862 -16.82 23.79 14.05
N MET A 863 -16.25 23.02 14.97
CA MET A 863 -16.69 21.65 15.30
C MET A 863 -17.26 21.58 16.71
N VAL A 864 -18.04 20.54 16.98
CA VAL A 864 -18.27 20.06 18.35
C VAL A 864 -17.83 18.62 18.50
N GLN A 865 -17.35 18.27 19.68
CA GLN A 865 -16.98 16.91 20.08
C GLN A 865 -17.77 16.56 21.35
N GLU A 866 -18.35 15.36 21.45
CA GLU A 866 -19.00 14.96 22.72
C GLU A 866 -17.94 14.64 23.78
N ILE A 867 -18.12 15.22 24.97
CA ILE A 867 -17.23 15.04 26.12
C ILE A 867 -17.98 14.59 27.35
N SER A 868 -17.29 13.89 28.24
CA SER A 868 -17.77 13.52 29.55
C SER A 868 -18.16 14.74 30.38
N CYS A 869 -19.42 14.80 30.80
CA CYS A 869 -19.92 15.90 31.62
C CYS A 869 -19.27 16.05 33.02
N ASP A 870 -18.51 15.04 33.47
CA ASP A 870 -17.89 14.99 34.80
C ASP A 870 -16.35 15.01 34.74
N THR A 871 -15.73 14.34 33.75
CA THR A 871 -14.26 14.31 33.56
C THR A 871 -13.75 15.26 32.47
N ARG A 872 -14.60 15.63 31.49
CA ARG A 872 -14.28 16.38 30.25
C ARG A 872 -13.50 15.64 29.17
N GLU A 873 -13.09 14.39 29.42
CA GLU A 873 -12.49 13.56 28.36
C GLU A 873 -13.44 13.41 27.15
N PRO A 874 -12.91 13.36 25.91
CA PRO A 874 -13.65 12.97 24.71
C PRO A 874 -14.42 11.65 24.86
N LEU A 875 -15.56 11.55 24.16
CA LEU A 875 -16.39 10.34 24.07
C LEU A 875 -16.67 9.90 22.64
N GLN A 876 -16.48 10.78 21.65
CA GLN A 876 -16.66 10.55 20.21
C GLN A 876 -15.72 11.48 19.41
N TYR A 877 -15.67 11.34 18.08
CA TYR A 877 -14.98 12.30 17.19
C TYR A 877 -15.63 13.68 17.15
N SER A 878 -14.92 14.64 16.56
CA SER A 878 -15.42 15.98 16.27
C SER A 878 -16.22 16.05 14.96
N VAL A 879 -17.41 16.65 15.01
CA VAL A 879 -18.29 16.88 13.85
C VAL A 879 -18.41 18.36 13.55
N THR A 880 -18.40 18.71 12.26
CA THR A 880 -18.67 20.08 11.79
C THR A 880 -20.07 20.49 12.21
N VAL A 881 -20.23 21.68 12.80
CA VAL A 881 -21.56 22.25 13.08
C VAL A 881 -21.86 23.41 12.16
N ALA A 882 -23.08 23.45 11.63
CA ALA A 882 -23.52 24.53 10.77
C ALA A 882 -23.58 25.86 11.54
N ALA A 883 -22.56 26.70 11.37
CA ALA A 883 -22.63 28.11 11.73
C ALA A 883 -23.53 28.83 10.71
N ASP A 884 -24.68 29.36 11.16
CA ASP A 884 -25.74 29.97 10.35
C ASP A 884 -25.19 31.00 9.33
N GLY A 885 -24.88 30.56 8.09
CA GLY A 885 -24.25 31.39 7.05
C GLY A 885 -22.90 32.00 7.46
N ARG A 886 -22.17 31.35 8.38
CA ARG A 886 -21.01 31.83 9.18
C ARG A 886 -21.25 33.13 9.98
N ASN A 887 -21.75 34.20 9.37
CA ASN A 887 -22.09 35.48 10.03
C ASN A 887 -20.96 36.06 10.93
N LEU A 888 -19.70 35.75 10.62
CA LEU A 888 -18.56 36.17 11.42
C LEU A 888 -18.34 37.69 11.29
N SER A 889 -18.01 38.34 12.41
CA SER A 889 -17.69 39.77 12.40
C SER A 889 -16.62 40.14 13.43
N TYR A 890 -15.63 40.93 13.00
CA TYR A 890 -14.58 41.44 13.87
C TYR A 890 -14.93 42.81 14.47
N ALA A 891 -15.12 42.83 15.80
CA ALA A 891 -15.41 44.04 16.55
C ALA A 891 -14.12 44.78 16.94
N LYS A 892 -13.54 45.51 15.99
CA LYS A 892 -12.23 46.21 16.12
C LYS A 892 -12.03 47.03 17.40
N GLY A 893 -13.07 47.71 17.89
CA GLY A 893 -13.04 48.48 19.15
C GLY A 893 -13.08 47.64 20.44
N GLN A 894 -13.21 46.31 20.31
CA GLN A 894 -13.23 45.31 21.39
C GLN A 894 -12.21 44.18 21.15
N GLN A 895 -11.42 44.27 20.05
CA GLN A 895 -10.43 43.28 19.61
C GLN A 895 -10.93 41.83 19.69
N ARG A 896 -12.07 41.52 19.06
CA ARG A 896 -12.65 40.17 19.10
C ARG A 896 -13.56 39.87 17.93
N TYR A 897 -13.54 38.61 17.53
CA TYR A 897 -14.51 38.01 16.62
C TYR A 897 -15.81 37.68 17.34
N GLN A 898 -16.91 37.66 16.58
CA GLN A 898 -18.24 37.31 17.04
C GLN A 898 -18.88 36.39 16.00
N LEU A 899 -19.28 35.20 16.46
CA LEU A 899 -19.86 34.11 15.67
C LEU A 899 -21.24 33.78 16.24
N LEU A 900 -22.19 33.40 15.38
CA LEU A 900 -23.49 32.89 15.80
C LEU A 900 -23.51 31.37 15.68
N TRP A 901 -23.88 30.69 16.75
CA TRP A 901 -24.05 29.24 16.77
C TRP A 901 -25.37 28.88 17.44
N THR A 902 -26.14 28.01 16.79
CA THR A 902 -27.42 27.50 17.27
C THR A 902 -27.23 26.00 17.53
N PRO A 903 -26.96 25.55 18.77
CA PRO A 903 -26.70 24.13 19.06
C PRO A 903 -27.92 23.28 18.73
N ASP A 904 -27.73 22.10 18.13
CA ASP A 904 -28.87 21.24 17.76
C ASP A 904 -29.68 20.80 18.98
N THR A 905 -30.99 20.64 18.79
CA THR A 905 -31.91 20.04 19.75
C THR A 905 -31.62 18.57 20.08
N ALA A 906 -30.93 17.84 19.21
CA ALA A 906 -30.43 16.49 19.47
C ALA A 906 -29.42 16.45 20.62
N LEU A 907 -28.55 17.46 20.73
CA LEU A 907 -27.51 17.57 21.76
C LEU A 907 -28.06 17.93 23.16
N ALA A 908 -29.38 18.03 23.34
CA ALA A 908 -30.03 18.61 24.52
C ALA A 908 -30.01 17.69 25.77
N GLY A 909 -28.83 17.63 26.39
CA GLY A 909 -28.53 16.89 27.62
C GLY A 909 -27.04 16.50 27.75
N THR A 910 -26.24 16.66 26.69
CA THR A 910 -24.82 16.29 26.66
C THR A 910 -23.92 17.42 27.17
N CYS A 911 -22.64 17.11 27.32
CA CYS A 911 -21.57 18.11 27.30
C CYS A 911 -20.81 17.96 25.98
N GLN A 912 -20.27 19.05 25.47
CA GLN A 912 -19.50 19.10 24.22
C GLN A 912 -18.28 19.99 24.42
N GLU A 913 -17.16 19.69 23.78
CA GLU A 913 -16.13 20.68 23.51
C GLU A 913 -16.48 21.40 22.20
N LEU A 914 -16.43 22.73 22.18
CA LEU A 914 -16.53 23.55 20.98
C LEU A 914 -15.11 23.88 20.50
N ILE A 915 -14.77 23.45 19.29
CA ILE A 915 -13.44 23.61 18.69
C ILE A 915 -13.52 24.65 17.57
N LEU A 916 -12.63 25.64 17.60
CA LEU A 916 -12.42 26.63 16.54
C LEU A 916 -11.02 26.44 15.95
N THR A 917 -10.93 25.84 14.77
CA THR A 917 -9.70 25.70 13.98
C THR A 917 -9.54 26.89 13.02
N LEU A 918 -8.35 27.46 12.93
CA LEU A 918 -8.00 28.52 11.98
C LEU A 918 -7.46 27.95 10.65
N ASP A 919 -7.26 28.79 9.64
CA ASP A 919 -6.68 28.38 8.34
C ASP A 919 -5.21 27.92 8.43
N ASP A 920 -4.50 28.23 9.53
CA ASP A 920 -3.15 27.73 9.85
C ASP A 920 -3.17 26.43 10.69
N GLY A 921 -4.38 25.87 10.94
CA GLY A 921 -4.58 24.65 11.73
C GLY A 921 -4.55 24.85 13.24
N THR A 922 -4.17 26.04 13.74
CA THR A 922 -4.16 26.33 15.18
C THR A 922 -5.58 26.40 15.75
N GLN A 923 -5.73 26.09 17.05
CA GLN A 923 -7.05 25.83 17.64
C GLN A 923 -7.33 26.60 18.94
N HIS A 924 -8.60 27.00 19.12
CA HIS A 924 -9.18 27.39 20.41
C HIS A 924 -10.29 26.41 20.82
N ARG A 925 -10.32 26.02 22.10
CA ARG A 925 -11.27 25.05 22.65
C ARG A 925 -12.06 25.59 23.86
N ALA A 926 -13.31 25.14 24.03
CA ALA A 926 -14.15 25.51 25.17
C ALA A 926 -15.28 24.50 25.47
N ASP A 927 -15.34 24.04 26.72
CA ASP A 927 -16.41 23.16 27.21
C ASP A 927 -17.77 23.85 27.31
N VAL A 928 -18.81 23.20 26.78
CA VAL A 928 -20.20 23.63 26.91
C VAL A 928 -21.13 22.50 27.33
N ARG A 929 -22.01 22.75 28.32
CA ARG A 929 -23.14 21.87 28.67
C ARG A 929 -24.39 22.37 27.97
N ILE A 930 -25.04 21.50 27.20
CA ILE A 930 -26.19 21.85 26.38
C ILE A 930 -27.49 21.48 27.11
N VAL A 931 -28.35 22.47 27.38
CA VAL A 931 -29.62 22.29 28.14
C VAL A 931 -30.88 22.57 27.30
N ARG A 932 -32.02 22.09 27.79
CA ARG A 932 -33.36 22.15 27.15
C ARG A 932 -34.09 23.48 27.33
#